data_AF-A0A376BYA8-F1
#
_entry.id   AF-A0A376BYA8-F1
#
_cell.length_a   1.000
_cell.length_b   1.000
_cell.length_c   1.000
_cell.angle_alpha   90.00
_cell.angle_beta   90.00
_cell.angle_gamma   90.00
#
_symmetry.space_group_name_H-M   'P 1'
#
loop_
_entity.id
_entity.type
_entity.pdbx_description
1 polymer ?
#
loop_
_entity_poly.entity_id
_entity_poly.type
_entity_poly.pdbx_seq_one_letter_code
_entity_poly.pdbx_strand_id
1 'polypeptide(L)'
;MYLVFDTETTGLPKNYEAPLTDADNWPRMVQIAWQLHDDDGTLLENQDYIIKPEGFDIPYSSYAIHGISTEMAHTEGRDLKEVLLEFKEVLDKATFGVGQNIDFDYKIIGAEFIRKEIENQLQEIPQLDTMHLGKDYAAILNRSGKIKPPKLSEIFEKLFDTTFEEAHNAAADVNATAQVFFEMLRRDIIDIKENGIAEESVIRLKQKFTRPIPPFDIVIRRQVAKTKRKRKVVTGNIEDIELGNYFNFHNHSIFSALQSSSSISSLVNAAVKNDFPAVGLVDLGNMMGAFKFISEVENTNKILKKKQEEYEENKKKAEEEGIAFTKTSPQSPLIPVLGCEFYISDRYQQKQFTKDDPDRRTQVVLLAKNFEGYKNLAKLSSIGFVEGFYFGVPRISREIIAQYKENLIALSGGLLGDIPSTILESGEQRGEEIFTWWKETFGDDFYVQIQEHGIQEEEYINDVLLRFAEKYGVKVLAQNETYYSEKSDANIQDILSCIKDGEKQSTPVGKGFGRRRGLPSNEFYLKDREDIQRAFLAYPQAFEAYDELIGKFEPYTLKRDVLLPKFDIPEEFQHAEDAIDGGKRGENAYLRHLTYEGARAKYDEITPEIEERLDFELQVIANTGYPGYFLIVQDFCNEARKMGVSVGPGRGSAAGSAVAYCIGITNVDPIAYDLLFERFLNPERISMPDIDIDFDDEGRDRVIKWVVEKYGKTNVAQIITYSVLGGNLQLKTQEEC
;
A
#
# COMPACT_ATOMS: atom_id res chain seq x y z
N MET A 1 26.00 -44.07 -13.80
CA MET A 1 25.69 -43.64 -12.42
C MET A 1 24.75 -42.45 -12.43
N TYR A 2 23.82 -42.40 -11.48
CA TYR A 2 22.81 -41.34 -11.36
C TYR A 2 23.09 -40.49 -10.11
N LEU A 3 23.29 -39.19 -10.28
CA LEU A 3 23.43 -38.23 -9.19
C LEU A 3 22.11 -37.52 -8.97
N VAL A 4 21.41 -37.86 -7.88
CA VAL A 4 20.17 -37.20 -7.48
C VAL A 4 20.53 -36.08 -6.51
N PHE A 5 20.09 -34.85 -6.74
CA PHE A 5 20.39 -33.74 -5.83
C PHE A 5 19.30 -32.67 -5.84
N ASP A 6 19.29 -31.87 -4.78
CA ASP A 6 18.34 -30.77 -4.56
C ASP A 6 19.01 -29.67 -3.72
N THR A 7 18.56 -28.43 -3.91
CA THR A 7 19.08 -27.27 -3.17
C THR A 7 17.97 -26.45 -2.52
N GLU A 8 18.20 -26.05 -1.27
CA GLU A 8 17.43 -24.96 -0.65
C GLU A 8 18.15 -23.63 -0.87
N THR A 9 17.39 -22.55 -1.01
CA THR A 9 17.95 -21.25 -1.42
C THR A 9 17.36 -20.06 -0.66
N THR A 10 18.03 -18.92 -0.75
CA THR A 10 17.55 -17.65 -0.18
C THR A 10 16.34 -17.04 -0.91
N GLY A 11 15.75 -17.75 -1.88
CA GLY A 11 14.54 -17.28 -2.57
C GLY A 11 14.55 -17.61 -4.06
N LEU A 12 13.96 -16.73 -4.87
CA LEU A 12 13.89 -16.89 -6.32
C LEU A 12 14.86 -15.94 -7.03
N PRO A 13 15.35 -16.29 -8.23
CA PRO A 13 16.21 -15.41 -9.02
C PRO A 13 15.48 -14.12 -9.38
N LYS A 14 16.24 -13.04 -9.54
CA LYS A 14 15.66 -11.75 -9.98
C LYS A 14 15.08 -11.89 -11.39
N ASN A 15 15.77 -12.60 -12.27
CA ASN A 15 15.42 -12.93 -13.66
C ASN A 15 15.82 -14.39 -13.96
N TYR A 16 14.86 -15.21 -14.41
CA TYR A 16 15.09 -16.64 -14.69
C TYR A 16 15.97 -16.92 -15.93
N GLU A 17 16.13 -15.92 -16.82
CA GLU A 17 16.87 -16.04 -18.08
C GLU A 17 18.29 -15.45 -18.00
N ALA A 18 18.72 -14.97 -16.82
CA ALA A 18 20.04 -14.38 -16.68
C ALA A 18 21.14 -15.44 -16.89
N PRO A 19 22.25 -15.11 -17.58
CA PRO A 19 23.36 -16.03 -17.71
C PRO A 19 23.98 -16.32 -16.33
N LEU A 20 24.61 -17.48 -16.15
CA LEU A 20 25.29 -17.82 -14.89
C LEU A 20 26.41 -16.85 -14.51
N THR A 21 27.00 -16.18 -15.51
CA THR A 21 28.00 -15.11 -15.30
C THR A 21 27.43 -13.91 -14.55
N ASP A 22 26.11 -13.71 -14.57
CA ASP A 22 25.41 -12.78 -13.69
C ASP A 22 25.05 -13.50 -12.38
N ALA A 23 26.08 -13.88 -11.61
CA ALA A 23 25.87 -14.66 -10.40
C ALA A 23 25.02 -13.91 -9.35
N ASP A 24 25.00 -12.57 -9.35
CA ASP A 24 24.22 -11.75 -8.42
C ASP A 24 22.70 -11.74 -8.71
N ASN A 25 22.30 -12.24 -9.89
CA ASN A 25 20.91 -12.49 -10.21
C ASN A 25 20.33 -13.70 -9.45
N TRP A 26 21.14 -14.74 -9.30
CA TRP A 26 20.75 -16.02 -8.74
C TRP A 26 20.72 -15.97 -7.21
N PRO A 27 19.79 -16.66 -6.53
CA PRO A 27 19.78 -16.72 -5.08
C PRO A 27 21.02 -17.49 -4.56
N ARG A 28 21.24 -17.42 -3.24
CA ARG A 28 22.36 -18.12 -2.58
C ARG A 28 21.90 -19.52 -2.18
N MET A 29 22.78 -20.49 -2.35
CA MET A 29 22.58 -21.87 -1.90
C MET A 29 22.68 -21.92 -0.37
N VAL A 30 21.62 -22.40 0.27
CA VAL A 30 21.48 -22.51 1.72
C VAL A 30 21.69 -23.94 2.19
N GLN A 31 21.24 -24.91 1.41
CA GLN A 31 21.45 -26.33 1.63
C GLN A 31 21.71 -27.00 0.28
N ILE A 32 22.51 -28.05 0.31
CA ILE A 32 22.60 -29.01 -0.79
C ILE A 32 22.57 -30.41 -0.20
N ALA A 33 21.74 -31.27 -0.80
CA ALA A 33 21.77 -32.69 -0.52
C ALA A 33 21.95 -33.46 -1.83
N TRP A 34 22.58 -34.63 -1.76
CA TRP A 34 22.70 -35.51 -2.91
C TRP A 34 22.79 -36.98 -2.55
N GLN A 35 22.44 -37.82 -3.50
CA GLN A 35 22.61 -39.26 -3.50
C GLN A 35 23.24 -39.69 -4.83
N LEU A 36 24.31 -40.46 -4.79
CA LEU A 36 24.88 -41.11 -5.97
C LEU A 36 24.44 -42.57 -5.99
N HIS A 37 23.88 -42.99 -7.12
CA HIS A 37 23.45 -44.36 -7.35
C HIS A 37 24.21 -45.01 -8.51
N ASP A 38 24.43 -46.32 -8.39
CA ASP A 38 24.86 -47.12 -9.53
C ASP A 38 23.74 -47.29 -10.56
N ASP A 39 24.06 -47.97 -11.66
CA ASP A 39 23.11 -48.18 -12.77
C ASP A 39 21.93 -49.09 -12.41
N ASP A 40 22.03 -49.81 -11.29
CA ASP A 40 21.01 -50.76 -10.79
C ASP A 40 20.17 -50.14 -9.66
N GLY A 41 20.32 -48.83 -9.41
CA GLY A 41 19.62 -48.07 -8.38
C GLY A 41 20.12 -48.36 -6.95
N THR A 42 21.31 -48.93 -6.76
CA THR A 42 21.95 -49.03 -5.43
C THR A 42 22.49 -47.67 -5.01
N LEU A 43 22.16 -47.23 -3.80
CA LEU A 43 22.80 -46.07 -3.19
C LEU A 43 24.29 -46.37 -2.89
N LEU A 44 25.19 -45.53 -3.40
CA LEU A 44 26.64 -45.64 -3.21
C LEU A 44 27.16 -44.66 -2.15
N GLU A 45 26.75 -43.40 -2.25
CA GLU A 45 27.11 -42.32 -1.32
C GLU A 45 25.97 -41.31 -1.23
N ASN A 46 25.86 -40.62 -0.10
CA ASN A 46 24.93 -39.52 0.11
C ASN A 46 25.56 -38.46 1.01
N GLN A 47 25.16 -37.20 0.84
CA GLN A 47 25.51 -36.10 1.73
C GLN A 47 24.35 -35.13 1.88
N ASP A 48 24.37 -34.38 2.97
CA ASP A 48 23.45 -33.31 3.32
C ASP A 48 24.20 -32.22 4.08
N TYR A 49 24.33 -31.05 3.45
CA TYR A 49 25.07 -29.92 3.99
C TYR A 49 24.27 -28.64 3.97
N ILE A 50 24.17 -28.01 5.15
CA ILE A 50 23.83 -26.59 5.27
C ILE A 50 25.07 -25.77 4.91
N ILE A 51 24.88 -24.71 4.15
CA ILE A 51 25.93 -23.81 3.72
C ILE A 51 26.04 -22.64 4.69
N LYS A 52 27.26 -22.37 5.15
CA LYS A 52 27.55 -21.21 5.98
C LYS A 52 27.42 -19.92 5.15
N PRO A 53 26.57 -18.95 5.56
CA PRO A 53 26.38 -17.73 4.79
C PRO A 53 27.65 -16.86 4.77
N GLU A 54 27.94 -16.27 3.60
CA GLU A 54 29.07 -15.37 3.36
C GLU A 54 28.58 -14.09 2.68
N GLY A 55 28.42 -13.02 3.46
CA GLY A 55 27.96 -11.72 2.98
C GLY A 55 26.49 -11.67 2.58
N PHE A 56 25.66 -12.55 3.15
CA PHE A 56 24.21 -12.57 2.95
C PHE A 56 23.51 -13.15 4.18
N ASP A 57 22.23 -12.81 4.33
CA ASP A 57 21.31 -13.45 5.28
C ASP A 57 20.34 -14.37 4.55
N ILE A 58 19.83 -15.38 5.26
CA ILE A 58 18.73 -16.20 4.80
C ILE A 58 17.43 -15.46 5.16
N PRO A 59 16.63 -15.00 4.17
CA PRO A 59 15.42 -14.23 4.45
C PRO A 59 14.40 -15.05 5.22
N TYR A 60 13.61 -14.39 6.07
CA TYR A 60 12.56 -15.06 6.86
C TYR A 60 11.56 -15.81 5.96
N SER A 61 11.25 -15.25 4.78
CA SER A 61 10.37 -15.90 3.80
C SER A 61 10.90 -17.26 3.33
N SER A 62 12.21 -17.44 3.17
CA SER A 62 12.85 -18.72 2.87
C SER A 62 12.93 -19.62 4.11
N TYR A 63 13.36 -19.07 5.25
CA TYR A 63 13.38 -19.79 6.52
C TYR A 63 12.02 -20.36 6.91
N ALA A 64 10.92 -19.65 6.65
CA ALA A 64 9.57 -20.11 6.93
C ALA A 64 9.15 -21.33 6.07
N ILE A 65 9.85 -21.57 4.96
CA ILE A 65 9.65 -22.70 4.06
C ILE A 65 10.54 -23.87 4.50
N HIS A 66 11.86 -23.70 4.49
CA HIS A 66 12.83 -24.79 4.68
C HIS A 66 13.45 -24.85 6.10
N GLY A 67 13.05 -23.98 7.03
CA GLY A 67 13.44 -24.07 8.45
C GLY A 67 14.90 -23.77 8.81
N ILE A 68 15.73 -23.33 7.87
CA ILE A 68 17.16 -22.97 8.12
C ILE A 68 17.26 -21.45 8.30
N SER A 69 17.63 -21.00 9.50
CA SER A 69 17.87 -19.57 9.77
C SER A 69 19.32 -19.19 9.53
N THR A 70 19.62 -17.89 9.37
CA THR A 70 21.01 -17.39 9.29
C THR A 70 21.85 -17.84 10.49
N GLU A 71 21.29 -17.79 11.70
CA GLU A 71 21.97 -18.22 12.94
C GLU A 71 22.31 -19.72 12.93
N MET A 72 21.36 -20.55 12.50
CA MET A 72 21.56 -21.99 12.34
C MET A 72 22.64 -22.27 11.30
N ALA A 73 22.57 -21.61 10.15
CA ALA A 73 23.52 -21.78 9.06
C ALA A 73 24.94 -21.30 9.44
N HIS A 74 25.08 -20.29 10.29
CA HIS A 74 26.39 -19.90 10.83
C HIS A 74 26.97 -20.92 11.82
N THR A 75 26.11 -21.58 12.60
CA THR A 75 26.51 -22.51 13.67
C THR A 75 26.78 -23.92 13.14
N GLU A 76 25.90 -24.40 12.25
CA GLU A 76 25.90 -25.78 11.74
C GLU A 76 26.38 -25.90 10.29
N GLY A 77 26.47 -24.78 9.57
CA GLY A 77 26.83 -24.77 8.15
C GLY A 77 28.31 -25.00 7.88
N ARG A 78 28.60 -25.60 6.72
CA ARG A 78 29.95 -25.80 6.20
C ARG A 78 30.34 -24.71 5.21
N ASP A 79 31.65 -24.55 5.03
CA ASP A 79 32.19 -23.63 4.04
C ASP A 79 31.73 -24.02 2.63
N LEU A 80 31.21 -23.04 1.88
CA LEU A 80 30.67 -23.29 0.54
C LEU A 80 31.72 -23.86 -0.42
N LYS A 81 32.98 -23.38 -0.34
CA LYS A 81 34.04 -23.83 -1.24
C LYS A 81 34.40 -25.28 -0.97
N GLU A 82 34.47 -25.70 0.30
CA GLU A 82 34.68 -27.10 0.66
C GLU A 82 33.57 -28.00 0.11
N VAL A 83 32.30 -27.61 0.31
CA VAL A 83 31.14 -28.39 -0.15
C VAL A 83 31.12 -28.51 -1.68
N LEU A 84 31.41 -27.43 -2.41
CA LEU A 84 31.47 -27.47 -3.87
C LEU A 84 32.60 -28.35 -4.40
N LEU A 85 33.76 -28.40 -3.72
CA LEU A 85 34.85 -29.29 -4.09
C LEU A 85 34.48 -30.76 -3.84
N GLU A 86 33.85 -31.08 -2.71
CA GLU A 86 33.30 -32.43 -2.46
C GLU A 86 32.25 -32.80 -3.51
N PHE A 87 31.33 -31.89 -3.84
CA PHE A 87 30.32 -32.13 -4.87
C PHE A 87 30.96 -32.36 -6.25
N LYS A 88 32.02 -31.63 -6.60
CA LYS A 88 32.78 -31.82 -7.85
C LYS A 88 33.35 -33.24 -7.97
N GLU A 89 33.89 -33.80 -6.89
CA GLU A 89 34.40 -35.19 -6.90
C GLU A 89 33.30 -36.22 -7.19
N VAL A 90 32.05 -35.93 -6.82
CA VAL A 90 30.89 -36.76 -7.11
C VAL A 90 30.41 -36.55 -8.56
N LEU A 91 30.48 -35.33 -9.07
CA LEU A 91 30.16 -35.01 -10.47
C LEU A 91 31.04 -35.79 -11.44
N ASP A 92 32.34 -35.96 -11.13
CA ASP A 92 33.27 -36.74 -11.96
C ASP A 92 32.86 -38.22 -12.12
N LYS A 93 32.04 -38.75 -11.20
CA LYS A 93 31.51 -40.13 -11.25
C LYS A 93 30.15 -40.20 -11.95
N ALA A 94 29.43 -39.08 -12.05
CA ALA A 94 28.05 -39.04 -12.49
C ALA A 94 27.92 -39.14 -14.01
N THR A 95 26.93 -39.89 -14.48
CA THR A 95 26.57 -39.96 -15.91
C THR A 95 25.36 -39.09 -16.21
N PHE A 96 24.43 -39.01 -15.25
CA PHE A 96 23.20 -38.22 -15.33
C PHE A 96 22.99 -37.47 -14.02
N GLY A 97 22.52 -36.24 -14.10
CA GLY A 97 21.91 -35.56 -12.96
C GLY A 97 20.40 -35.80 -12.94
N VAL A 98 19.85 -36.11 -11.79
CA VAL A 98 18.44 -36.41 -11.58
C VAL A 98 17.89 -35.47 -10.50
N GLY A 99 16.69 -34.94 -10.70
CA GLY A 99 16.11 -33.95 -9.80
C GLY A 99 14.68 -33.63 -10.18
N GLN A 100 13.96 -32.95 -9.30
CA GLN A 100 12.64 -32.41 -9.59
C GLN A 100 12.78 -30.93 -9.91
N ASN A 101 12.47 -30.49 -11.13
CA ASN A 101 12.77 -29.12 -11.59
C ASN A 101 14.28 -28.80 -11.55
N ILE A 102 15.09 -29.80 -11.91
CA ILE A 102 16.55 -29.83 -11.75
C ILE A 102 17.30 -28.70 -12.48
N ASP A 103 16.71 -28.12 -13.54
CA ASP A 103 17.29 -26.96 -14.24
C ASP A 103 17.52 -25.79 -13.29
N PHE A 104 16.64 -25.63 -12.29
CA PHE A 104 16.83 -24.63 -11.25
C PHE A 104 18.08 -24.91 -10.43
N ASP A 105 18.22 -26.11 -9.88
CA ASP A 105 19.38 -26.52 -9.06
C ASP A 105 20.69 -26.46 -9.85
N TYR A 106 20.67 -26.83 -11.13
CA TYR A 106 21.83 -26.68 -12.02
C TYR A 106 22.30 -25.23 -12.09
N LYS A 107 21.37 -24.28 -12.16
CA LYS A 107 21.70 -22.85 -12.24
C LYS A 107 22.14 -22.30 -10.89
N ILE A 108 21.56 -22.75 -9.78
CA ILE A 108 21.99 -22.39 -8.42
C ILE A 108 23.43 -22.83 -8.16
N ILE A 109 23.71 -24.13 -8.31
CA ILE A 109 25.04 -24.68 -8.05
C ILE A 109 26.04 -24.11 -9.07
N GLY A 110 25.62 -23.95 -10.33
CA GLY A 110 26.43 -23.32 -11.37
C GLY A 110 26.84 -21.88 -11.05
N ALA A 111 25.92 -21.08 -10.49
CA ALA A 111 26.23 -19.74 -10.01
C ALA A 111 27.21 -19.78 -8.82
N GLU A 112 27.05 -20.71 -7.87
CA GLU A 112 27.97 -20.85 -6.74
C GLU A 112 29.39 -21.29 -7.17
N PHE A 113 29.52 -22.17 -8.17
CA PHE A 113 30.82 -22.49 -8.78
C PHE A 113 31.50 -21.24 -9.34
N ILE A 114 30.76 -20.38 -10.04
CA ILE A 114 31.29 -19.10 -10.55
C ILE A 114 31.71 -18.17 -9.40
N ARG A 115 30.87 -18.01 -8.36
CA ARG A 115 31.21 -17.16 -7.20
C ARG A 115 32.47 -17.60 -6.47
N LYS A 116 32.79 -18.90 -6.50
CA LYS A 116 33.98 -19.47 -5.86
C LYS A 116 35.16 -19.70 -6.82
N GLU A 117 35.02 -19.28 -8.07
CA GLU A 117 36.03 -19.46 -9.13
C GLU A 117 36.44 -20.92 -9.32
N ILE A 118 35.47 -21.83 -9.20
CA ILE A 118 35.65 -23.26 -9.43
C ILE A 118 35.11 -23.59 -10.83
N GLU A 119 35.86 -24.42 -11.56
CA GLU A 119 35.43 -24.93 -12.86
C GLU A 119 34.11 -25.71 -12.75
N ASN A 120 33.11 -25.30 -13.54
CA ASN A 120 31.75 -25.81 -13.51
C ASN A 120 31.53 -26.87 -14.61
N GLN A 121 31.67 -28.14 -14.25
CA GLN A 121 31.39 -29.28 -15.12
C GLN A 121 29.93 -29.74 -15.07
N LEU A 122 29.14 -29.25 -14.10
CA LEU A 122 27.76 -29.66 -13.89
C LEU A 122 26.91 -29.44 -15.14
N GLN A 123 27.12 -28.33 -15.85
CA GLN A 123 26.32 -27.97 -17.03
C GLN A 123 26.54 -28.92 -18.24
N GLU A 124 27.60 -29.74 -18.21
CA GLU A 124 27.90 -30.72 -19.26
C GLU A 124 27.20 -32.07 -19.02
N ILE A 125 26.72 -32.31 -17.79
CA ILE A 125 26.06 -33.56 -17.40
C ILE A 125 24.59 -33.52 -17.87
N PRO A 126 24.11 -34.54 -18.60
CA PRO A 126 22.71 -34.62 -19.02
C PRO A 126 21.73 -34.64 -17.84
N GLN A 127 20.64 -33.89 -17.97
CA GLN A 127 19.59 -33.76 -16.96
C GLN A 127 18.45 -34.74 -17.19
N LEU A 128 17.98 -35.38 -16.10
CA LEU A 128 16.78 -36.21 -16.05
C LEU A 128 15.82 -35.61 -15.03
N ASP A 129 14.91 -34.76 -15.51
CA ASP A 129 13.97 -34.03 -14.65
C ASP A 129 12.67 -34.82 -14.43
N THR A 130 12.44 -35.28 -13.19
CA THR A 130 11.25 -36.05 -12.83
C THR A 130 9.96 -35.25 -12.98
N MET A 131 10.01 -33.92 -12.94
CA MET A 131 8.88 -33.04 -13.24
C MET A 131 8.42 -33.19 -14.69
N HIS A 132 9.36 -33.26 -15.64
CA HIS A 132 9.05 -33.38 -17.06
C HIS A 132 8.77 -34.82 -17.46
N LEU A 133 9.62 -35.75 -17.00
CA LEU A 133 9.49 -37.18 -17.27
C LEU A 133 8.17 -37.76 -16.74
N GLY A 134 7.71 -37.27 -15.58
CA GLY A 134 6.49 -37.74 -14.95
C GLY A 134 5.20 -37.02 -15.38
N LYS A 135 5.30 -36.00 -16.24
CA LYS A 135 4.18 -35.09 -16.53
C LYS A 135 2.94 -35.78 -17.10
N ASP A 136 3.13 -36.59 -18.14
CA ASP A 136 2.02 -37.26 -18.83
C ASP A 136 1.45 -38.39 -17.98
N TYR A 137 2.29 -39.07 -17.20
CA TYR A 137 1.83 -40.04 -16.21
C TYR A 137 1.00 -39.40 -15.11
N ALA A 138 1.43 -38.25 -14.57
CA ALA A 138 0.71 -37.52 -13.54
C ALA A 138 -0.64 -36.99 -14.05
N ALA A 139 -0.69 -36.52 -15.30
CA ALA A 139 -1.91 -36.07 -15.98
C ALA A 139 -2.75 -35.04 -15.18
N ILE A 140 -2.08 -34.21 -14.37
CA ILE A 140 -2.75 -33.24 -13.49
C ILE A 140 -3.13 -32.02 -14.30
N LEU A 141 -4.40 -31.60 -14.25
CA LEU A 141 -4.89 -30.46 -15.02
C LEU A 141 -4.74 -29.14 -14.25
N ASN A 142 -4.40 -28.07 -14.98
CA ASN A 142 -4.53 -26.70 -14.48
C ASN A 142 -5.95 -26.14 -14.68
N ARG A 143 -6.22 -24.92 -14.19
CA ARG A 143 -7.53 -24.25 -14.34
C ARG A 143 -7.99 -24.08 -15.80
N SER A 144 -7.06 -24.09 -16.76
CA SER A 144 -7.34 -23.98 -18.20
C SER A 144 -7.55 -25.34 -18.87
N GLY A 145 -7.57 -26.45 -18.11
CA GLY A 145 -7.75 -27.80 -18.63
C GLY A 145 -6.52 -28.39 -19.32
N LYS A 146 -5.34 -27.79 -19.19
CA LYS A 146 -4.07 -28.31 -19.74
C LYS A 146 -3.30 -29.09 -18.68
N ILE A 147 -2.58 -30.14 -19.09
CA ILE A 147 -1.70 -30.90 -18.19
C ILE A 147 -0.56 -30.00 -17.69
N LYS A 148 -0.50 -29.81 -16.37
CA LYS A 148 0.59 -29.11 -15.69
C LYS A 148 1.69 -30.09 -15.28
N PRO A 149 2.94 -29.63 -15.17
CA PRO A 149 3.98 -30.42 -14.50
C PRO A 149 3.59 -30.70 -13.04
N PRO A 150 3.79 -31.93 -12.54
CA PRO A 150 3.49 -32.30 -11.15
C PRO A 150 4.51 -31.69 -10.18
N LYS A 151 4.08 -31.43 -8.95
CA LYS A 151 4.99 -31.27 -7.80
C LYS A 151 5.54 -32.63 -7.39
N LEU A 152 6.68 -32.65 -6.69
CA LEU A 152 7.27 -33.89 -6.17
C LEU A 152 6.27 -34.69 -5.33
N SER A 153 5.57 -34.02 -4.40
CA SER A 153 4.54 -34.65 -3.56
C SER A 153 3.39 -35.28 -4.36
N GLU A 154 2.96 -34.62 -5.45
CA GLU A 154 1.84 -35.09 -6.27
C GLU A 154 2.21 -36.35 -7.06
N ILE A 155 3.42 -36.38 -7.64
CA ILE A 155 3.88 -37.58 -8.37
C ILE A 155 4.26 -38.71 -7.41
N PHE A 156 4.82 -38.39 -6.24
CA PHE A 156 5.12 -39.35 -5.19
C PHE A 156 3.83 -40.04 -4.72
N GLU A 157 2.81 -39.27 -4.35
CA GLU A 157 1.51 -39.82 -3.93
C GLU A 157 0.88 -40.70 -5.01
N LYS A 158 1.00 -40.31 -6.28
CA LYS A 158 0.47 -41.11 -7.39
C LYS A 158 1.20 -42.45 -7.59
N LEU A 159 2.50 -42.51 -7.30
CA LEU A 159 3.31 -43.72 -7.46
C LEU A 159 3.19 -44.68 -6.26
N PHE A 160 3.05 -44.13 -5.06
CA PHE A 160 3.18 -44.85 -3.79
C PHE A 160 1.93 -44.86 -2.89
N ASP A 161 0.84 -44.19 -3.29
CA ASP A 161 -0.42 -44.06 -2.53
C ASP A 161 -0.22 -43.52 -1.10
N THR A 162 0.87 -42.78 -0.87
CA THR A 162 1.29 -42.23 0.44
C THR A 162 2.00 -40.89 0.24
N THR A 163 2.13 -40.11 1.30
CA THR A 163 2.95 -38.88 1.31
C THR A 163 4.27 -39.14 2.04
N PHE A 164 5.28 -38.30 1.80
CA PHE A 164 6.55 -38.34 2.54
C PHE A 164 6.63 -37.19 3.55
N GLU A 165 7.36 -37.42 4.64
CA GLU A 165 7.57 -36.43 5.70
C GLU A 165 8.68 -35.43 5.31
N GLU A 166 8.64 -34.23 5.89
CA GLU A 166 9.68 -33.18 5.72
C GLU A 166 9.90 -32.65 4.28
N ALA A 167 8.84 -32.50 3.48
CA ALA A 167 8.94 -31.75 2.21
C ALA A 167 9.49 -30.33 2.44
N HIS A 168 10.32 -29.83 1.52
CA HIS A 168 11.15 -28.63 1.66
C HIS A 168 12.34 -28.81 2.63
N ASN A 169 12.93 -29.99 2.56
CA ASN A 169 14.23 -30.33 3.14
C ASN A 169 14.98 -31.06 2.04
N ALA A 170 16.11 -30.49 1.57
CA ALA A 170 16.84 -31.03 0.42
C ALA A 170 17.12 -32.54 0.57
N ALA A 171 17.46 -33.04 1.78
CA ALA A 171 17.73 -34.46 1.98
C ALA A 171 16.47 -35.34 1.81
N ALA A 172 15.32 -34.89 2.31
CA ALA A 172 14.05 -35.59 2.15
C ALA A 172 13.57 -35.56 0.69
N ASP A 173 13.70 -34.41 0.04
CA ASP A 173 13.31 -34.20 -1.35
C ASP A 173 14.22 -34.99 -2.32
N VAL A 174 15.53 -35.08 -2.06
CA VAL A 174 16.44 -35.98 -2.80
C VAL A 174 16.02 -37.44 -2.64
N ASN A 175 15.68 -37.89 -1.43
CA ASN A 175 15.27 -39.28 -1.21
C ASN A 175 13.94 -39.61 -1.88
N ALA A 176 12.97 -38.69 -1.82
CA ALA A 176 11.71 -38.83 -2.53
C ALA A 176 11.90 -38.80 -4.05
N THR A 177 12.77 -37.92 -4.56
CA THR A 177 13.09 -37.82 -5.99
C THR A 177 13.79 -39.07 -6.50
N ALA A 178 14.75 -39.61 -5.76
CA ALA A 178 15.42 -40.87 -6.10
C ALA A 178 14.40 -42.02 -6.20
N GLN A 179 13.50 -42.14 -5.21
CA GLN A 179 12.42 -43.14 -5.22
C GLN A 179 11.51 -42.97 -6.45
N VAL A 180 11.06 -41.74 -6.72
CA VAL A 180 10.19 -41.41 -7.86
C VAL A 180 10.87 -41.77 -9.18
N PHE A 181 12.12 -41.37 -9.38
CA PHE A 181 12.86 -41.64 -10.60
C PHE A 181 13.01 -43.14 -10.88
N PHE A 182 13.52 -43.90 -9.89
CA PHE A 182 13.72 -45.33 -10.07
C PHE A 182 12.40 -46.11 -10.17
N GLU A 183 11.33 -45.66 -9.50
CA GLU A 183 10.00 -46.26 -9.63
C GLU A 183 9.41 -46.01 -11.02
N MET A 184 9.63 -44.82 -11.59
CA MET A 184 9.24 -44.53 -12.98
C MET A 184 9.99 -45.40 -13.99
N LEU A 185 11.29 -45.64 -13.79
CA LEU A 185 12.05 -46.60 -14.60
C LEU A 185 11.52 -48.03 -14.44
N ARG A 186 11.23 -48.44 -13.21
CA ARG A 186 10.69 -49.78 -12.89
C ARG A 186 9.33 -50.02 -13.55
N ARG A 187 8.51 -48.97 -13.72
CA ARG A 187 7.16 -49.02 -14.31
C ARG A 187 7.10 -48.70 -15.80
N ASP A 188 8.24 -48.53 -16.48
CA ASP A 188 8.29 -48.14 -17.91
C ASP A 188 7.60 -46.80 -18.20
N ILE A 189 7.64 -45.86 -17.25
CA ILE A 189 7.05 -44.52 -17.41
C ILE A 189 8.01 -43.60 -18.21
N ILE A 190 9.32 -43.79 -18.04
CA ILE A 190 10.36 -43.01 -18.73
C ILE A 190 10.71 -43.69 -20.06
N ASP A 191 10.76 -42.92 -21.15
CA ASP A 191 11.35 -43.39 -22.41
C ASP A 191 12.89 -43.45 -22.28
N ILE A 192 13.40 -44.67 -22.12
CA ILE A 192 14.83 -44.90 -21.90
C ILE A 192 15.69 -44.59 -23.13
N LYS A 193 15.14 -44.66 -24.35
CA LYS A 193 15.88 -44.40 -25.59
C LYS A 193 16.05 -42.92 -25.82
N GLU A 194 14.98 -42.14 -25.62
CA GLU A 194 15.03 -40.69 -25.74
C GLU A 194 15.95 -40.05 -24.70
N ASN A 195 16.08 -40.68 -23.53
CA ASN A 195 16.88 -40.18 -22.41
C ASN A 195 18.28 -40.81 -22.29
N GLY A 196 18.71 -41.63 -23.26
CA GLY A 196 20.05 -42.23 -23.29
C GLY A 196 20.33 -43.24 -22.18
N ILE A 197 19.30 -43.83 -21.57
CA ILE A 197 19.40 -44.80 -20.49
C ILE A 197 19.59 -46.21 -21.04
N ALA A 198 20.61 -46.92 -20.55
CA ALA A 198 20.92 -48.27 -21.01
C ALA A 198 19.82 -49.28 -20.63
N GLU A 199 19.30 -50.00 -21.63
CA GLU A 199 18.24 -51.00 -21.45
C GLU A 199 18.63 -52.11 -20.47
N GLU A 200 19.89 -52.56 -20.53
CA GLU A 200 20.43 -53.58 -19.62
C GLU A 200 20.34 -53.16 -18.15
N SER A 201 20.56 -51.87 -17.86
CA SER A 201 20.51 -51.33 -16.50
C SER A 201 19.09 -51.33 -15.94
N VAL A 202 18.09 -51.01 -16.78
CA VAL A 202 16.68 -51.06 -16.39
C VAL A 202 16.21 -52.50 -16.16
N ILE A 203 16.71 -53.47 -16.94
CA ILE A 203 16.44 -54.89 -16.72
C ILE A 203 16.97 -55.33 -15.35
N ARG A 204 18.22 -54.98 -15.01
CA ARG A 204 18.82 -55.32 -13.70
C ARG A 204 18.08 -54.63 -12.55
N LEU A 205 17.70 -53.36 -12.70
CA LEU A 205 16.89 -52.63 -11.73
C LEU A 205 15.55 -53.32 -11.44
N LYS A 206 14.81 -53.76 -12.47
CA LYS A 206 13.54 -54.48 -12.30
C LYS A 206 13.70 -55.87 -11.68
N GLN A 207 14.81 -56.55 -11.95
CA GLN A 207 15.12 -57.84 -11.31
C GLN A 207 15.40 -57.66 -9.81
N LYS A 208 16.09 -56.57 -9.46
CA LYS A 208 16.43 -56.23 -8.08
C LYS A 208 15.21 -55.75 -7.28
N PHE A 209 14.42 -54.84 -7.84
CA PHE A 209 13.25 -54.26 -7.18
C PHE A 209 11.97 -54.86 -7.75
N THR A 210 11.44 -55.89 -7.07
CA THR A 210 10.18 -56.57 -7.44
C THR A 210 8.93 -55.92 -6.79
N ARG A 211 9.15 -54.95 -5.90
CA ARG A 211 8.14 -54.14 -5.22
C ARG A 211 8.44 -52.65 -5.49
N PRO A 212 7.53 -51.72 -5.14
CA PRO A 212 7.82 -50.30 -5.23
C PRO A 212 9.15 -49.95 -4.55
N ILE A 213 9.91 -49.02 -5.14
CA ILE A 213 11.22 -48.60 -4.62
C ILE A 213 11.04 -48.13 -3.16
N PRO A 214 11.75 -48.74 -2.18
CA PRO A 214 11.69 -48.29 -0.79
C PRO A 214 12.50 -47.00 -0.58
N PRO A 215 12.28 -46.29 0.54
CA PRO A 215 13.17 -45.21 0.95
C PRO A 215 14.62 -45.68 1.07
N PHE A 216 15.55 -44.85 0.61
CA PHE A 216 16.98 -45.13 0.76
C PHE A 216 17.44 -44.79 2.18
N ASP A 217 18.42 -45.57 2.67
CA ASP A 217 18.96 -45.45 4.03
C ASP A 217 19.92 -44.26 4.13
N ILE A 218 19.33 -43.06 4.26
CA ILE A 218 20.04 -41.80 4.43
C ILE A 218 19.63 -41.14 5.75
N VAL A 219 20.54 -40.35 6.33
CA VAL A 219 20.23 -39.56 7.52
C VAL A 219 19.59 -38.25 7.07
N ILE A 220 18.26 -38.15 7.23
CA ILE A 220 17.54 -36.88 7.05
C ILE A 220 17.63 -36.14 8.38
N ARG A 221 18.38 -35.04 8.41
CA ARG A 221 18.40 -34.17 9.59
C ARG A 221 17.04 -33.51 9.68
N ARG A 222 16.39 -33.68 10.83
CA ARG A 222 15.18 -32.95 11.16
C ARG A 222 15.51 -31.46 11.22
N GLN A 223 15.21 -30.74 10.15
CA GLN A 223 15.17 -29.29 10.18
C GLN A 223 14.05 -28.91 11.14
N VAL A 224 14.28 -27.91 11.99
CA VAL A 224 13.38 -27.64 13.13
C VAL A 224 12.01 -27.25 12.60
N ALA A 225 11.13 -28.25 12.48
CA ALA A 225 9.76 -28.07 12.05
C ALA A 225 9.07 -27.17 13.07
N LYS A 226 8.84 -25.91 12.68
CA LYS A 226 8.21 -24.88 13.49
C LYS A 226 8.81 -24.85 14.89
N THR A 227 9.93 -24.14 15.05
CA THR A 227 10.05 -23.37 16.28
C THR A 227 8.91 -22.36 16.24
N LYS A 228 7.72 -22.75 16.72
CA LYS A 228 6.89 -21.83 17.48
C LYS A 228 7.88 -21.28 18.49
N ARG A 229 8.50 -20.13 18.22
CA ARG A 229 9.12 -19.34 19.27
C ARG A 229 8.05 -19.36 20.34
N LYS A 230 8.31 -20.03 21.46
CA LYS A 230 7.35 -20.04 22.55
C LYS A 230 7.14 -18.57 22.80
N ARG A 231 5.92 -18.05 22.54
CA ARG A 231 5.54 -16.69 22.89
C ARG A 231 6.22 -16.40 24.21
N LYS A 232 7.11 -15.41 24.23
CA LYS A 232 7.82 -15.02 25.45
C LYS A 232 6.75 -15.03 26.54
N VAL A 233 6.89 -15.91 27.55
CA VAL A 233 5.87 -16.01 28.58
C VAL A 233 5.96 -14.70 29.34
N VAL A 234 5.13 -13.74 28.96
CA VAL A 234 5.17 -12.41 29.56
C VAL A 234 4.48 -12.54 30.90
N THR A 235 5.29 -12.61 31.95
CA THR A 235 4.83 -12.57 33.33
C THR A 235 4.68 -11.10 33.73
N GLY A 236 3.66 -10.43 33.20
CA GLY A 236 3.32 -9.04 33.52
C GLY A 236 1.81 -8.88 33.61
N ASN A 237 1.35 -7.93 34.43
CA ASN A 237 -0.08 -7.59 34.49
C ASN A 237 -0.35 -6.42 33.53
N ILE A 238 -1.52 -6.40 32.88
CA ILE A 238 -1.91 -5.31 31.96
C ILE A 238 -2.01 -3.97 32.70
N GLU A 239 -2.31 -4.02 34.00
CA GLU A 239 -2.41 -2.86 34.89
C GLU A 239 -1.08 -2.13 35.08
N ASP A 240 0.05 -2.80 34.81
CA ASP A 240 1.39 -2.21 34.94
C ASP A 240 1.82 -1.44 33.67
N ILE A 241 1.01 -1.47 32.60
CA ILE A 241 1.32 -0.77 31.35
C ILE A 241 0.73 0.63 31.37
N GLU A 242 1.59 1.62 31.55
CA GLU A 242 1.22 3.03 31.41
C GLU A 242 1.21 3.43 29.93
N LEU A 243 0.01 3.63 29.37
CA LEU A 243 -0.15 4.09 27.99
C LEU A 243 0.28 5.56 27.78
N GLY A 244 0.39 6.36 28.85
CA GLY A 244 0.71 7.78 28.76
C GLY A 244 -0.18 8.53 27.75
N ASN A 245 0.46 9.30 26.86
CA ASN A 245 -0.19 10.03 25.78
C ASN A 245 -0.40 9.20 24.50
N TYR A 246 -0.51 7.88 24.61
CA TYR A 246 -0.82 7.01 23.47
C TYR A 246 -2.05 7.49 22.71
N PHE A 247 -1.94 7.43 21.38
CA PHE A 247 -3.06 7.51 20.47
C PHE A 247 -2.79 6.66 19.24
N ASN A 248 -3.87 6.20 18.60
CA ASN A 248 -3.75 5.47 17.36
C ASN A 248 -3.73 6.44 16.18
N PHE A 249 -2.62 6.49 15.43
CA PHE A 249 -2.52 7.28 14.21
C PHE A 249 -2.66 6.44 12.96
N HIS A 250 -2.27 5.16 12.97
CA HIS A 250 -2.30 4.28 11.80
C HIS A 250 -3.71 3.73 11.53
N ASN A 251 -4.68 4.63 11.35
CA ASN A 251 -6.06 4.27 11.01
C ASN A 251 -6.33 4.49 9.53
N HIS A 252 -6.84 3.46 8.85
CA HIS A 252 -7.44 3.57 7.53
C HIS A 252 -8.93 3.91 7.65
N SER A 253 -9.44 4.74 6.76
CA SER A 253 -10.86 5.06 6.66
C SER A 253 -11.46 4.53 5.36
N ILE A 254 -12.77 4.72 5.17
CA ILE A 254 -13.46 4.46 3.89
C ILE A 254 -12.81 5.12 2.66
N PHE A 255 -11.93 6.11 2.84
CA PHE A 255 -11.16 6.73 1.75
C PHE A 255 -9.96 5.90 1.29
N SER A 256 -9.55 4.89 2.07
CA SER A 256 -8.81 3.72 1.58
C SER A 256 -9.78 2.79 0.83
N ALA A 257 -10.18 3.24 -0.36
CA ALA A 257 -11.31 2.70 -1.10
C ALA A 257 -11.21 1.19 -1.35
N LEU A 258 -12.29 0.47 -1.01
CA LEU A 258 -12.39 -1.00 -1.07
C LEU A 258 -11.33 -1.75 -0.24
N GLN A 259 -10.65 -1.06 0.67
CA GLN A 259 -9.63 -1.64 1.55
C GLN A 259 -9.94 -1.40 3.03
N SER A 260 -10.73 -0.39 3.38
CA SER A 260 -11.18 -0.16 4.75
C SER A 260 -12.66 0.19 4.79
N SER A 261 -13.29 -0.17 5.92
CA SER A 261 -14.70 0.09 6.21
C SER A 261 -14.93 1.10 7.34
N SER A 262 -13.85 1.59 7.97
CA SER A 262 -13.95 2.51 9.11
C SER A 262 -14.42 3.90 8.70
N SER A 263 -15.48 4.38 9.37
CA SER A 263 -15.92 5.76 9.20
C SER A 263 -15.00 6.72 9.97
N ILE A 264 -14.81 7.94 9.47
CA ILE A 264 -14.07 8.99 10.18
C ILE A 264 -14.65 9.25 11.58
N SER A 265 -15.98 9.23 11.71
CA SER A 265 -16.63 9.44 13.01
C SER A 265 -16.31 8.30 13.99
N SER A 266 -16.22 7.04 13.52
CA SER A 266 -15.81 5.91 14.35
C SER A 266 -14.40 6.12 14.94
N LEU A 267 -13.46 6.63 14.14
CA LEU A 267 -12.09 6.91 14.60
C LEU A 267 -12.09 7.96 15.73
N VAL A 268 -12.79 9.07 15.52
CA VAL A 268 -12.88 10.17 16.49
C VAL A 268 -13.60 9.73 17.75
N ASN A 269 -14.71 8.99 17.63
CA ASN A 269 -15.45 8.46 18.76
C ASN A 269 -14.63 7.46 19.58
N ALA A 270 -13.83 6.62 18.94
CA ALA A 270 -12.93 5.69 19.63
C ALA A 270 -11.87 6.45 20.45
N ALA A 271 -11.28 7.52 19.91
CA ALA A 271 -10.34 8.35 20.64
C ALA A 271 -10.98 9.05 21.85
N VAL A 272 -12.21 9.56 21.70
CA VAL A 272 -12.98 10.15 22.82
C VAL A 272 -13.31 9.10 23.88
N LYS A 273 -13.82 7.93 23.47
CA LYS A 273 -14.20 6.85 24.38
C LYS A 273 -13.02 6.36 25.23
N ASN A 274 -11.81 6.37 24.66
CA ASN A 274 -10.59 5.90 25.31
C ASN A 274 -9.77 7.01 25.99
N ASP A 275 -10.27 8.24 26.04
CA ASP A 275 -9.57 9.40 26.60
C ASP A 275 -8.15 9.58 26.02
N PHE A 276 -8.00 9.34 24.70
CA PHE A 276 -6.74 9.60 24.00
C PHE A 276 -6.57 11.09 23.72
N PRO A 277 -5.35 11.64 23.80
CA PRO A 277 -5.12 13.07 23.59
C PRO A 277 -5.16 13.49 22.11
N ALA A 278 -5.09 12.52 21.20
CA ALA A 278 -5.05 12.74 19.76
C ALA A 278 -5.76 11.62 19.01
N VAL A 279 -5.99 11.84 17.72
CA VAL A 279 -6.51 10.84 16.78
C VAL A 279 -5.83 11.05 15.44
N GLY A 280 -5.47 9.97 14.75
CA GLY A 280 -4.87 10.08 13.42
C GLY A 280 -5.63 9.40 12.30
N LEU A 281 -5.38 9.84 11.08
CA LEU A 281 -5.88 9.27 9.83
C LEU A 281 -4.72 9.11 8.86
N VAL A 282 -4.49 7.89 8.40
CA VAL A 282 -3.41 7.51 7.48
C VAL A 282 -4.02 6.61 6.40
N ASP A 283 -4.61 7.22 5.38
CA ASP A 283 -5.19 6.46 4.26
C ASP A 283 -4.13 6.01 3.24
N LEU A 284 -4.45 4.97 2.47
CA LEU A 284 -3.58 4.37 1.47
C LEU A 284 -3.37 5.28 0.25
N GLY A 285 -2.17 5.86 0.15
CA GLY A 285 -1.67 6.62 -1.00
C GLY A 285 -2.41 7.93 -1.31
N ASN A 286 -3.38 8.34 -0.48
CA ASN A 286 -4.28 9.44 -0.80
C ASN A 286 -4.62 10.32 0.42
N MET A 287 -4.99 11.58 0.13
CA MET A 287 -5.42 12.57 1.13
C MET A 287 -6.93 12.91 1.02
N MET A 288 -7.74 12.03 0.43
CA MET A 288 -9.15 12.31 0.08
C MET A 288 -10.03 12.55 1.31
N GLY A 289 -9.75 11.86 2.42
CA GLY A 289 -10.47 12.00 3.68
C GLY A 289 -10.07 13.21 4.54
N ALA A 290 -8.98 13.89 4.20
CA ALA A 290 -8.31 14.86 5.08
C ALA A 290 -9.23 15.99 5.55
N PHE A 291 -9.97 16.63 4.63
CA PHE A 291 -10.87 17.74 4.97
C PHE A 291 -12.01 17.29 5.90
N LYS A 292 -12.62 16.13 5.62
CA LYS A 292 -13.71 15.59 6.44
C LYS A 292 -13.21 15.21 7.84
N PHE A 293 -12.01 14.64 7.93
CA PHE A 293 -11.38 14.27 9.19
C PHE A 293 -11.11 15.48 10.08
N ILE A 294 -10.43 16.50 9.56
CA ILE A 294 -10.17 17.73 10.31
C ILE A 294 -11.48 18.39 10.77
N SER A 295 -12.47 18.46 9.88
CA SER A 295 -13.77 19.04 10.21
C SER A 295 -14.49 18.27 11.33
N GLU A 296 -14.43 16.93 11.33
CA GLU A 296 -15.04 16.10 12.38
C GLU A 296 -14.35 16.29 13.73
N VAL A 297 -13.00 16.35 13.75
CA VAL A 297 -12.24 16.60 14.97
C VAL A 297 -12.51 18.02 15.50
N GLU A 298 -12.57 19.04 14.64
CA GLU A 298 -12.94 20.40 15.03
C GLU A 298 -14.34 20.48 15.65
N ASN A 299 -15.31 19.76 15.07
CA ASN A 299 -16.67 19.71 15.61
C ASN A 299 -16.72 19.02 16.96
N THR A 300 -16.02 17.89 17.11
CA THR A 300 -15.88 17.19 18.39
C THR A 300 -15.20 18.08 19.43
N ASN A 301 -14.14 18.81 19.05
CA ASN A 301 -13.43 19.72 19.94
C ASN A 301 -14.29 20.90 20.41
N LYS A 302 -15.25 21.40 19.60
CA LYS A 302 -16.23 22.39 20.07
C LYS A 302 -17.10 21.82 21.19
N ILE A 303 -17.51 20.56 21.08
CA ILE A 303 -18.31 19.87 22.11
C ILE A 303 -17.47 19.66 23.38
N LEU A 304 -16.22 19.21 23.26
CA LEU A 304 -15.32 19.01 24.39
C LEU A 304 -15.02 20.33 25.12
N LYS A 305 -14.73 21.41 24.38
CA LYS A 305 -14.52 22.75 24.97
C LYS A 305 -15.73 23.22 25.77
N LYS A 306 -16.94 23.08 25.21
CA LYS A 306 -18.17 23.44 25.93
C LYS A 306 -18.34 22.63 27.22
N LYS A 307 -18.06 21.33 27.20
CA LYS A 307 -18.08 20.49 28.41
C LYS A 307 -17.05 20.95 29.44
N GLN A 308 -15.86 21.38 29.01
CA GLN A 308 -14.84 21.93 29.91
C GLN A 308 -15.29 23.24 30.54
N GLU A 309 -15.84 24.16 29.75
CA GLU A 309 -16.40 25.43 30.26
C GLU A 309 -17.49 25.17 31.30
N GLU A 310 -18.44 24.27 31.02
CA GLU A 310 -19.48 23.85 31.96
C GLU A 310 -18.89 23.18 33.22
N TYR A 311 -17.79 22.42 33.10
CA TYR A 311 -17.10 21.81 34.23
C TYR A 311 -16.47 22.85 35.15
N GLU A 312 -15.71 23.80 34.59
CA GLU A 312 -15.06 24.87 35.35
C GLU A 312 -16.08 25.79 36.04
N GLU A 313 -17.19 26.12 35.37
CA GLU A 313 -18.28 26.88 35.99
C GLU A 313 -18.90 26.14 37.17
N ASN A 314 -19.16 24.84 37.03
CA ASN A 314 -19.75 24.04 38.11
C ASN A 314 -18.77 23.84 39.27
N LYS A 315 -17.48 23.66 38.97
CA LYS A 315 -16.42 23.57 39.98
C LYS A 315 -16.33 24.86 40.79
N LYS A 316 -16.29 26.00 40.11
CA LYS A 316 -16.27 27.32 40.76
C LYS A 316 -17.49 27.56 41.65
N LYS A 317 -18.70 27.21 41.18
CA LYS A 317 -19.92 27.30 41.99
C LYS A 317 -19.85 26.42 43.25
N ALA A 318 -19.37 25.18 43.13
CA ALA A 318 -19.21 24.30 44.27
C ALA A 318 -18.19 24.83 45.28
N GLU A 319 -17.08 25.42 44.82
CA GLU A 319 -16.09 26.09 45.66
C GLU A 319 -16.69 27.30 46.39
N GLU A 320 -17.49 28.12 45.71
CA GLU A 320 -18.20 29.27 46.29
C GLU A 320 -19.27 28.85 47.33
N GLU A 321 -19.93 27.72 47.12
CA GLU A 321 -20.95 27.15 48.02
C GLU A 321 -20.35 26.29 49.16
N GLY A 322 -19.02 26.06 49.16
CA GLY A 322 -18.35 25.22 50.16
C GLY A 322 -18.66 23.72 50.04
N ILE A 323 -19.07 23.27 48.86
CA ILE A 323 -19.45 21.87 48.57
C ILE A 323 -18.26 21.14 47.92
N ALA A 324 -17.98 19.92 48.37
CA ALA A 324 -16.96 19.08 47.74
C ALA A 324 -17.34 18.72 46.30
N PHE A 325 -16.52 19.12 45.32
CA PHE A 325 -16.73 18.86 43.91
C PHE A 325 -16.07 17.54 43.49
N THR A 326 -16.87 16.52 43.18
CA THR A 326 -16.39 15.14 42.93
C THR A 326 -16.49 14.71 41.46
N LYS A 327 -16.84 15.63 40.55
CA LYS A 327 -16.92 15.32 39.12
C LYS A 327 -15.51 15.23 38.51
N THR A 328 -15.31 14.24 37.64
CA THR A 328 -14.10 14.09 36.83
C THR A 328 -14.04 15.18 35.76
N SER A 329 -12.84 15.71 35.50
CA SER A 329 -12.64 16.67 34.40
C SER A 329 -12.98 16.02 33.07
N PRO A 330 -13.63 16.75 32.14
CA PRO A 330 -13.74 16.35 30.76
C PRO A 330 -12.38 16.15 30.10
N GLN A 331 -12.38 15.37 29.03
CA GLN A 331 -11.23 15.18 28.15
C GLN A 331 -10.84 16.49 27.47
N SER A 332 -9.53 16.70 27.32
CA SER A 332 -8.97 17.83 26.58
C SER A 332 -9.30 17.76 25.08
N PRO A 333 -9.27 18.88 24.34
CA PRO A 333 -9.43 18.86 22.88
C PRO A 333 -8.43 17.90 22.22
N LEU A 334 -8.91 17.10 21.28
CA LEU A 334 -8.10 16.17 20.51
C LEU A 334 -7.16 16.91 19.56
N ILE A 335 -5.92 16.45 19.47
CA ILE A 335 -4.99 16.85 18.41
C ILE A 335 -5.27 15.98 17.17
N PRO A 336 -5.66 16.58 16.01
CA PRO A 336 -5.79 15.84 14.78
C PRO A 336 -4.41 15.58 14.15
N VAL A 337 -4.11 14.32 13.83
CA VAL A 337 -2.86 13.94 13.15
C VAL A 337 -3.17 13.36 11.77
N LEU A 338 -2.92 14.13 10.71
CA LEU A 338 -3.05 13.62 9.34
C LEU A 338 -1.76 12.96 8.89
N GLY A 339 -1.90 11.84 8.22
CA GLY A 339 -0.82 11.15 7.53
C GLY A 339 -1.29 10.48 6.25
N CYS A 340 -0.39 9.71 5.64
CA CYS A 340 -0.66 8.91 4.46
C CYS A 340 0.28 7.71 4.46
N GLU A 341 -0.25 6.53 4.12
CA GLU A 341 0.56 5.35 3.86
C GLU A 341 0.84 5.29 2.36
N PHE A 342 2.02 5.77 1.96
CA PHE A 342 2.42 5.83 0.56
C PHE A 342 2.96 4.50 0.07
N TYR A 343 2.66 4.16 -1.17
CA TYR A 343 3.31 3.07 -1.88
C TYR A 343 4.66 3.56 -2.45
N ILE A 344 5.72 2.82 -2.17
CA ILE A 344 7.06 3.09 -2.66
C ILE A 344 7.39 2.18 -3.84
N SER A 345 7.97 2.76 -4.88
CA SER A 345 8.68 2.06 -5.95
C SER A 345 9.83 2.94 -6.42
N ASP A 346 11.07 2.44 -6.38
CA ASP A 346 12.24 3.19 -6.84
C ASP A 346 12.11 3.59 -8.34
N ARG A 347 11.28 2.86 -9.11
CA ARG A 347 10.95 3.14 -10.52
C ARG A 347 9.50 3.59 -10.67
N TYR A 348 9.03 4.50 -9.82
CA TYR A 348 7.63 4.90 -9.77
C TYR A 348 7.04 5.40 -11.11
N GLN A 349 7.84 6.01 -11.99
CA GLN A 349 7.38 6.48 -13.31
C GLN A 349 7.27 5.36 -14.36
N GLN A 350 7.89 4.19 -14.12
CA GLN A 350 7.82 3.06 -15.05
C GLN A 350 6.40 2.46 -15.04
N LYS A 351 5.84 2.25 -16.24
CA LYS A 351 4.47 1.74 -16.45
C LYS A 351 4.42 0.39 -17.18
N GLN A 352 5.58 -0.19 -17.47
CA GLN A 352 5.70 -1.49 -18.15
C GLN A 352 6.65 -2.36 -17.34
N PHE A 353 6.17 -3.54 -16.95
CA PHE A 353 6.91 -4.52 -16.16
C PHE A 353 6.71 -5.89 -16.79
N THR A 354 7.67 -6.79 -16.61
CA THR A 354 7.60 -8.17 -17.10
C THR A 354 7.47 -9.12 -15.92
N LYS A 355 7.23 -10.40 -16.19
CA LYS A 355 7.24 -11.43 -15.15
C LYS A 355 8.61 -11.51 -14.46
N ASP A 356 9.67 -11.32 -15.23
CA ASP A 356 11.08 -11.42 -14.78
C ASP A 356 11.65 -10.08 -14.28
N ASP A 357 10.91 -8.98 -14.42
CA ASP A 357 11.22 -7.69 -13.83
C ASP A 357 9.93 -7.06 -13.30
N PRO A 358 9.37 -7.58 -12.19
CA PRO A 358 8.12 -7.11 -11.64
C PRO A 358 8.30 -5.78 -10.92
N ASP A 359 7.18 -5.06 -10.78
CA ASP A 359 7.13 -3.86 -9.96
C ASP A 359 7.19 -4.23 -8.47
N ARG A 360 8.36 -4.03 -7.85
CA ARG A 360 8.56 -4.24 -6.42
C ARG A 360 8.04 -3.03 -5.66
N ARG A 361 7.08 -3.27 -4.76
CA ARG A 361 6.38 -2.23 -4.02
C ARG A 361 6.48 -2.49 -2.53
N THR A 362 6.83 -1.44 -1.80
CA THR A 362 6.75 -1.39 -0.34
C THR A 362 5.87 -0.21 0.06
N GLN A 363 5.74 0.06 1.36
CA GLN A 363 4.97 1.18 1.89
C GLN A 363 5.77 2.01 2.89
N VAL A 364 5.31 3.24 3.14
CA VAL A 364 5.80 4.04 4.26
C VAL A 364 4.66 4.88 4.83
N VAL A 365 4.60 4.97 6.15
CA VAL A 365 3.68 5.88 6.84
C VAL A 365 4.40 7.19 7.08
N LEU A 366 3.80 8.28 6.61
CA LEU A 366 4.26 9.64 6.87
C LEU A 366 3.17 10.43 7.60
N LEU A 367 3.53 11.18 8.64
CA LEU A 367 2.62 12.04 9.41
C LEU A 367 3.00 13.51 9.23
N ALA A 368 2.02 14.39 9.09
CA ALA A 368 2.22 15.83 9.03
C ALA A 368 2.29 16.44 10.44
N LYS A 369 3.39 17.13 10.75
CA LYS A 369 3.55 17.86 12.03
C LYS A 369 2.66 19.10 12.10
N ASN A 370 2.40 19.75 10.96
CA ASN A 370 1.67 21.01 10.86
C ASN A 370 1.08 21.18 9.44
N PHE A 371 0.52 22.36 9.15
CA PHE A 371 -0.12 22.67 7.87
C PHE A 371 0.85 22.57 6.66
N GLU A 372 2.13 22.93 6.83
CA GLU A 372 3.11 22.78 5.75
C GLU A 372 3.47 21.31 5.51
N GLY A 373 3.52 20.50 6.57
CA GLY A 373 3.60 19.04 6.45
C GLY A 373 2.42 18.46 5.66
N TYR A 374 1.20 18.92 5.92
CA TYR A 374 0.02 18.50 5.15
C TYR A 374 0.15 18.83 3.66
N LYS A 375 0.67 20.01 3.31
CA LYS A 375 0.91 20.39 1.91
C LYS A 375 1.93 19.46 1.24
N ASN A 376 2.97 19.04 1.97
CA ASN A 376 3.93 18.06 1.49
C ASN A 376 3.27 16.70 1.24
N LEU A 377 2.45 16.20 2.17
CA LEU A 377 1.68 14.95 1.95
C LEU A 377 0.74 15.05 0.74
N ALA A 378 -0.01 16.16 0.61
CA ALA A 378 -0.91 16.39 -0.51
C ALA A 378 -0.14 16.43 -1.85
N LYS A 379 1.06 17.02 -1.87
CA LYS A 379 1.92 17.07 -3.05
C LYS A 379 2.47 15.68 -3.40
N LEU A 380 2.94 14.91 -2.43
CA LEU A 380 3.39 13.53 -2.63
C LEU A 380 2.28 12.63 -3.17
N SER A 381 1.07 12.73 -2.60
CA SER A 381 -0.11 12.01 -3.12
C SER A 381 -0.42 12.40 -4.56
N SER A 382 -0.38 13.70 -4.88
CA SER A 382 -0.59 14.19 -6.24
C SER A 382 0.45 13.63 -7.21
N ILE A 383 1.74 13.59 -6.84
CA ILE A 383 2.80 12.98 -7.67
C ILE A 383 2.51 11.49 -7.88
N GLY A 384 2.11 10.77 -6.83
CA GLY A 384 1.76 9.36 -6.92
C GLY A 384 0.63 9.08 -7.92
N PHE A 385 -0.41 9.90 -7.94
CA PHE A 385 -1.52 9.75 -8.90
C PHE A 385 -1.20 10.25 -10.31
N VAL A 386 -0.45 11.34 -10.47
CA VAL A 386 -0.20 11.96 -11.78
C VAL A 386 0.93 11.25 -12.53
N GLU A 387 2.03 10.94 -11.83
CA GLU A 387 3.23 10.38 -12.44
C GLU A 387 3.37 8.89 -12.17
N GLY A 388 3.08 8.46 -10.93
CA GLY A 388 3.40 7.13 -10.43
C GLY A 388 2.33 6.05 -10.57
N PHE A 389 1.14 6.42 -11.05
CA PHE A 389 -0.02 5.54 -11.01
C PHE A 389 0.15 4.35 -11.95
N TYR A 390 0.15 3.15 -11.38
CA TYR A 390 0.28 1.91 -12.12
C TYR A 390 -0.48 0.77 -11.45
N PHE A 391 -1.33 0.10 -12.23
CA PHE A 391 -2.17 -1.03 -11.79
C PHE A 391 -2.97 -0.71 -10.52
N GLY A 392 -3.67 0.44 -10.51
CA GLY A 392 -4.53 0.86 -9.41
C GLY A 392 -3.82 1.45 -8.19
N VAL A 393 -2.49 1.61 -8.25
CA VAL A 393 -1.68 2.02 -7.09
C VAL A 393 -0.88 3.31 -7.41
N PRO A 394 -1.08 4.40 -6.65
CA PRO A 394 -0.27 5.62 -6.77
C PRO A 394 1.06 5.43 -6.03
N ARG A 395 2.17 5.39 -6.77
CA ARG A 395 3.51 5.12 -6.23
C ARG A 395 4.39 6.35 -6.26
N ILE A 396 5.29 6.48 -5.29
CA ILE A 396 6.36 7.48 -5.26
C ILE A 396 7.69 6.79 -4.96
N SER A 397 8.82 7.48 -5.15
CA SER A 397 10.12 6.95 -4.74
C SER A 397 10.62 7.58 -3.44
N ARG A 398 11.59 6.92 -2.80
CA ARG A 398 12.27 7.43 -1.61
C ARG A 398 12.95 8.78 -1.86
N GLU A 399 13.51 8.99 -3.04
CA GLU A 399 14.14 10.25 -3.43
C GLU A 399 13.11 11.39 -3.51
N ILE A 400 11.91 11.12 -4.03
CA ILE A 400 10.83 12.11 -4.05
C ILE A 400 10.37 12.44 -2.62
N ILE A 401 10.26 11.44 -1.74
CA ILE A 401 9.93 11.66 -0.33
C ILE A 401 10.99 12.55 0.33
N ALA A 402 12.28 12.29 0.09
CA ALA A 402 13.37 13.09 0.64
C ALA A 402 13.31 14.56 0.20
N GLN A 403 12.77 14.88 -0.99
CA GLN A 403 12.58 16.26 -1.46
C GLN A 403 11.47 17.01 -0.70
N TYR A 404 10.48 16.29 -0.17
CA TYR A 404 9.33 16.86 0.55
C TYR A 404 9.29 16.46 2.03
N LYS A 405 10.43 16.08 2.62
CA LYS A 405 10.53 15.53 3.98
C LYS A 405 10.26 16.54 5.10
N GLU A 406 10.42 17.83 4.81
CA GLU A 406 10.27 18.88 5.84
C GLU A 406 8.87 18.85 6.47
N ASN A 407 8.80 19.08 7.78
CA ASN A 407 7.56 19.02 8.56
C ASN A 407 6.83 17.66 8.56
N LEU A 408 7.51 16.58 8.17
CA LEU A 408 6.98 15.21 8.23
C LEU A 408 7.69 14.36 9.27
N ILE A 409 6.98 13.35 9.77
CA ILE A 409 7.52 12.23 10.56
C ILE A 409 7.41 10.97 9.71
N ALA A 410 8.46 10.16 9.67
CA ALA A 410 8.49 8.88 8.95
C ALA A 410 8.54 7.70 9.93
N LEU A 411 7.80 6.64 9.60
CA LEU A 411 7.71 5.43 10.41
C LEU A 411 8.20 4.22 9.62
N SER A 412 8.76 3.23 10.31
CA SER A 412 9.11 1.93 9.67
C SER A 412 7.90 1.18 9.10
N GLY A 413 6.68 1.48 9.59
CA GLY A 413 5.42 0.89 9.11
C GLY A 413 5.17 -0.54 9.59
N GLY A 414 4.11 -1.16 9.04
CA GLY A 414 3.76 -2.57 9.27
C GLY A 414 4.54 -3.54 8.39
N LEU A 415 4.06 -4.77 8.22
CA LEU A 415 4.75 -5.83 7.45
C LEU A 415 5.06 -5.47 5.99
N LEU A 416 4.27 -4.58 5.40
CA LEU A 416 4.46 -4.08 4.04
C LEU A 416 5.31 -2.80 3.97
N GLY A 417 5.74 -2.27 5.12
CA GLY A 417 6.64 -1.14 5.22
C GLY A 417 7.98 -1.43 4.56
N ASP A 418 8.64 -0.38 4.08
CA ASP A 418 9.90 -0.45 3.31
C ASP A 418 10.99 -1.24 4.03
N ILE A 419 11.14 -1.03 5.34
CA ILE A 419 12.11 -1.76 6.16
C ILE A 419 11.61 -3.18 6.48
N PRO A 420 10.41 -3.39 7.09
CA PRO A 420 9.92 -4.75 7.39
C PRO A 420 9.85 -5.68 6.19
N SER A 421 9.30 -5.21 5.06
CA SER A 421 9.20 -6.00 3.84
C SER A 421 10.59 -6.39 3.32
N THR A 422 11.54 -5.46 3.33
CA THR A 422 12.93 -5.76 2.95
C THR A 422 13.57 -6.80 3.86
N ILE A 423 13.34 -6.73 5.18
CA ILE A 423 13.85 -7.74 6.13
C ILE A 423 13.26 -9.13 5.81
N LEU A 424 11.94 -9.21 5.58
CA LEU A 424 11.27 -10.48 5.30
C LEU A 424 11.69 -11.11 3.97
N GLU A 425 11.91 -10.29 2.94
CA GLU A 425 12.16 -10.73 1.57
C GLU A 425 13.65 -10.82 1.21
N SER A 426 14.50 -10.00 1.83
CA SER A 426 15.93 -9.86 1.49
C SER A 426 16.89 -10.03 2.67
N GLY A 427 16.40 -10.14 3.91
CA GLY A 427 17.22 -10.36 5.10
C GLY A 427 17.58 -9.08 5.88
N GLU A 428 18.13 -9.27 7.08
CA GLU A 428 18.37 -8.19 8.06
C GLU A 428 19.43 -7.20 7.57
N GLN A 429 20.51 -7.64 6.96
CA GLN A 429 21.58 -6.78 6.45
C GLN A 429 21.04 -5.76 5.44
N ARG A 430 20.24 -6.21 4.47
CA ARG A 430 19.63 -5.31 3.50
C ARG A 430 18.58 -4.41 4.17
N GLY A 431 17.80 -4.94 5.11
CA GLY A 431 16.87 -4.15 5.92
C GLY A 431 17.56 -3.03 6.71
N GLU A 432 18.74 -3.30 7.26
CA GLU A 432 19.55 -2.35 8.02
C GLU A 432 20.07 -1.19 7.15
N GLU A 433 20.45 -1.47 5.91
CA GLU A 433 20.82 -0.43 4.93
C GLU A 433 19.65 0.53 4.68
N ILE A 434 18.44 0.00 4.49
CA ILE A 434 17.22 0.80 4.29
C ILE A 434 16.88 1.57 5.56
N PHE A 435 16.97 0.92 6.73
CA PHE A 435 16.75 1.56 8.03
C PHE A 435 17.68 2.76 8.24
N THR A 436 18.97 2.57 7.93
CA THR A 436 19.99 3.62 8.06
C THR A 436 19.68 4.77 7.12
N TRP A 437 19.26 4.51 5.88
CA TRP A 437 18.83 5.54 4.94
C TRP A 437 17.67 6.39 5.49
N TRP A 438 16.64 5.77 6.08
CA TRP A 438 15.52 6.49 6.68
C TRP A 438 15.95 7.33 7.89
N LYS A 439 16.80 6.77 8.76
CA LYS A 439 17.36 7.50 9.91
C LYS A 439 18.23 8.68 9.47
N GLU A 440 19.11 8.51 8.50
CA GLU A 440 19.94 9.60 7.96
C GLU A 440 19.09 10.68 7.28
N THR A 441 18.00 10.29 6.60
CA THR A 441 17.14 11.22 5.87
C THR A 441 16.25 12.05 6.80
N PHE A 442 15.62 11.43 7.80
CA PHE A 442 14.63 12.06 8.68
C PHE A 442 15.17 12.42 10.08
N GLY A 443 16.34 11.92 10.46
CA GLY A 443 16.97 12.23 11.74
C GLY A 443 16.09 11.83 12.93
N ASP A 444 15.73 12.81 13.76
CA ASP A 444 14.89 12.61 14.95
C ASP A 444 13.39 12.51 14.63
N ASP A 445 13.00 12.76 13.38
CA ASP A 445 11.64 12.56 12.88
C ASP A 445 11.45 11.18 12.24
N PHE A 446 12.40 10.27 12.42
CA PHE A 446 12.23 8.85 12.11
C PHE A 446 11.94 8.05 13.37
N TYR A 447 10.89 7.23 13.35
CA TYR A 447 10.54 6.33 14.46
C TYR A 447 10.36 4.90 13.97
N VAL A 448 10.71 3.96 14.85
CA VAL A 448 10.35 2.56 14.69
C VAL A 448 8.91 2.37 15.14
N GLN A 449 8.08 1.85 14.25
CA GLN A 449 6.72 1.44 14.53
C GLN A 449 6.69 -0.08 14.69
N ILE A 450 6.17 -0.56 15.83
CA ILE A 450 5.91 -1.99 16.06
C ILE A 450 4.41 -2.24 16.11
N GLN A 451 4.00 -3.42 15.66
CA GLN A 451 2.59 -3.85 15.60
C GLN A 451 2.42 -5.22 16.24
N GLU A 452 1.26 -5.50 16.84
CA GLU A 452 0.95 -6.79 17.45
C GLU A 452 -0.50 -7.21 17.17
N HIS A 453 -0.67 -7.93 16.07
CA HIS A 453 -1.94 -8.51 15.60
C HIS A 453 -1.94 -10.05 15.72
N GLY A 454 -0.98 -10.61 16.45
CA GLY A 454 -0.82 -12.05 16.66
C GLY A 454 -0.24 -12.79 15.47
N ILE A 455 0.53 -12.11 14.62
CA ILE A 455 1.12 -12.64 13.38
C ILE A 455 2.59 -13.00 13.64
N GLN A 456 3.04 -14.15 13.13
CA GLN A 456 4.39 -14.65 13.40
C GLN A 456 5.47 -13.76 12.77
N GLU A 457 5.19 -13.22 11.58
CA GLU A 457 6.03 -12.27 10.88
C GLU A 457 6.22 -10.98 11.68
N GLU A 458 5.19 -10.50 12.39
CA GLU A 458 5.30 -9.32 13.26
C GLU A 458 6.19 -9.60 14.46
N GLU A 459 6.07 -10.78 15.09
CA GLU A 459 6.95 -11.16 16.21
C GLU A 459 8.42 -11.16 15.79
N TYR A 460 8.73 -11.68 14.60
CA TYR A 460 10.08 -11.65 14.05
C TYR A 460 10.53 -10.21 13.74
N ILE A 461 9.70 -9.43 13.04
CA ILE A 461 10.03 -8.05 12.66
C ILE A 461 10.20 -7.16 13.89
N ASN A 462 9.36 -7.28 14.91
CA ASN A 462 9.48 -6.49 16.14
C ASN A 462 10.83 -6.76 16.83
N ASP A 463 11.28 -8.01 16.90
CA ASP A 463 12.60 -8.37 17.46
C ASP A 463 13.76 -7.73 16.70
N VAL A 464 13.72 -7.74 15.37
CA VAL A 464 14.74 -7.09 14.52
C VAL A 464 14.69 -5.57 14.66
N LEU A 465 13.51 -4.97 14.55
CA LEU A 465 13.33 -3.52 14.63
C LEU A 465 13.72 -2.96 16.00
N LEU A 466 13.48 -3.68 17.09
CA LEU A 466 13.92 -3.28 18.43
C LEU A 466 15.45 -3.29 18.54
N ARG A 467 16.14 -4.29 17.97
CA ARG A 467 17.61 -4.30 17.89
C ARG A 467 18.16 -3.13 17.08
N PHE A 468 17.53 -2.81 15.95
CA PHE A 468 17.92 -1.65 15.14
C PHE A 468 17.64 -0.33 15.88
N ALA A 469 16.49 -0.21 16.54
CA ALA A 469 16.15 0.93 17.36
C ALA A 469 17.21 1.20 18.44
N GLU A 470 17.63 0.16 19.16
CA GLU A 470 18.69 0.25 20.16
C GLU A 470 20.05 0.62 19.54
N LYS A 471 20.46 -0.09 18.48
CA LYS A 471 21.75 0.12 17.80
C LYS A 471 21.92 1.55 17.25
N TYR A 472 20.86 2.13 16.71
CA TYR A 472 20.88 3.42 16.02
C TYR A 472 20.24 4.57 16.83
N GLY A 473 19.82 4.31 18.06
CA GLY A 473 19.19 5.31 18.94
C GLY A 473 17.88 5.87 18.35
N VAL A 474 17.07 5.02 17.73
CA VAL A 474 15.76 5.40 17.17
C VAL A 474 14.66 5.05 18.17
N LYS A 475 13.69 5.95 18.36
CA LYS A 475 12.58 5.74 19.30
C LYS A 475 11.56 4.78 18.72
N VAL A 476 10.89 4.05 19.62
CA VAL A 476 9.92 3.01 19.29
C VAL A 476 8.52 3.48 19.67
N LEU A 477 7.54 3.17 18.81
CA LEU A 477 6.13 3.47 18.99
C LEU A 477 5.30 2.20 18.76
N ALA A 478 4.49 1.84 19.75
CA ALA A 478 3.44 0.84 19.58
C ALA A 478 2.33 1.40 18.68
N GLN A 479 1.89 0.68 17.65
CA GLN A 479 0.73 1.09 16.85
C GLN A 479 -0.18 -0.09 16.51
N ASN A 480 -1.47 0.22 16.41
CA ASN A 480 -2.49 -0.72 15.98
C ASN A 480 -3.01 -0.29 14.61
N GLU A 481 -2.56 -0.95 13.56
CA GLU A 481 -3.06 -0.65 12.21
C GLU A 481 -4.51 -1.12 12.08
N THR A 482 -5.41 -0.24 11.60
CA THR A 482 -6.84 -0.57 11.57
C THR A 482 -7.46 -0.42 10.20
N TYR A 483 -8.30 -1.38 9.84
CA TYR A 483 -9.08 -1.36 8.59
C TYR A 483 -10.60 -1.31 8.83
N TYR A 484 -11.06 -1.64 10.03
CA TYR A 484 -12.48 -1.66 10.39
C TYR A 484 -12.68 -1.20 11.84
N SER A 485 -13.92 -0.87 12.22
CA SER A 485 -14.19 -0.18 13.48
C SER A 485 -14.29 -1.15 14.66
N GLU A 486 -15.16 -2.16 14.56
CA GLU A 486 -15.41 -3.11 15.65
C GLU A 486 -14.85 -4.49 15.33
N LYS A 487 -14.45 -5.26 16.34
CA LYS A 487 -13.91 -6.62 16.13
C LYS A 487 -14.87 -7.54 15.34
N SER A 488 -16.17 -7.34 15.49
CA SER A 488 -17.21 -8.07 14.74
C SER A 488 -17.22 -7.80 13.23
N ASP A 489 -16.62 -6.69 12.79
CA ASP A 489 -16.64 -6.26 11.39
C ASP A 489 -15.59 -6.97 10.54
N ALA A 490 -14.76 -7.85 11.12
CA ALA A 490 -13.73 -8.60 10.41
C ALA A 490 -14.29 -9.35 9.19
N ASN A 491 -15.50 -9.91 9.30
CA ASN A 491 -16.15 -10.58 8.16
C ASN A 491 -16.58 -9.61 7.06
N ILE A 492 -17.04 -8.40 7.43
CA ILE A 492 -17.40 -7.35 6.45
C ILE A 492 -16.15 -6.90 5.70
N GLN A 493 -15.04 -6.73 6.43
CA GLN A 493 -13.76 -6.37 5.86
C GLN A 493 -13.23 -7.45 4.88
N ASP A 494 -13.43 -8.71 5.22
CA ASP A 494 -13.05 -9.84 4.37
C ASP A 494 -13.86 -9.86 3.06
N ILE A 495 -15.17 -9.62 3.15
CA ILE A 495 -16.05 -9.46 1.97
C ILE A 495 -15.59 -8.26 1.12
N LEU A 496 -15.27 -7.12 1.73
CA LEU A 496 -14.79 -5.94 1.01
C LEU A 496 -13.53 -6.23 0.18
N SER A 497 -12.61 -7.04 0.73
CA SER A 497 -11.40 -7.48 0.04
C SER A 497 -11.73 -8.41 -1.15
N CYS A 498 -12.72 -9.28 -0.99
CA CYS A 498 -13.21 -10.15 -2.07
C CYS A 498 -13.82 -9.35 -3.22
N ILE A 499 -14.63 -8.31 -2.90
CA ILE A 499 -15.21 -7.39 -3.89
C ILE A 499 -14.11 -6.68 -4.68
N LYS A 500 -13.08 -6.19 -4.00
CA LYS A 500 -11.97 -5.47 -4.61
C LYS A 500 -11.24 -6.34 -5.65
N ASP A 501 -10.95 -7.58 -5.30
CA ASP A 501 -10.11 -8.47 -6.11
C ASP A 501 -10.91 -9.41 -7.03
N GLY A 502 -12.24 -9.40 -6.94
CA GLY A 502 -13.12 -10.29 -7.72
C GLY A 502 -12.99 -11.76 -7.34
N GLU A 503 -12.75 -12.04 -6.06
CA GLU A 503 -12.51 -13.38 -5.51
C GLU A 503 -13.69 -13.85 -4.65
N LYS A 504 -13.81 -15.17 -4.46
CA LYS A 504 -14.84 -15.75 -3.58
C LYS A 504 -14.38 -15.82 -2.13
N GLN A 505 -15.29 -15.60 -1.19
CA GLN A 505 -14.93 -15.70 0.24
C GLN A 505 -14.45 -17.11 0.63
N SER A 506 -15.02 -18.13 -0.02
CA SER A 506 -14.64 -19.55 0.13
C SER A 506 -13.21 -19.87 -0.32
N THR A 507 -12.60 -19.03 -1.16
CA THR A 507 -11.17 -19.15 -1.47
C THR A 507 -10.38 -18.77 -0.21
N PRO A 508 -9.47 -19.62 0.28
CA PRO A 508 -8.78 -19.33 1.53
C PRO A 508 -7.77 -18.19 1.38
N VAL A 509 -7.66 -17.35 2.42
CA VAL A 509 -6.66 -16.27 2.49
C VAL A 509 -5.25 -16.85 2.47
N GLY A 510 -4.33 -16.18 1.76
CA GLY A 510 -2.91 -16.52 1.74
C GLY A 510 -2.19 -16.04 0.48
N LYS A 511 -0.93 -16.47 0.31
CA LYS A 511 -0.12 -16.20 -0.89
C LYS A 511 -0.09 -17.44 -1.80
N GLY A 512 0.00 -17.21 -3.12
CA GLY A 512 0.21 -18.26 -4.11
C GLY A 512 -1.06 -18.87 -4.73
N PHE A 513 -0.88 -19.94 -5.51
CA PHE A 513 -1.94 -20.54 -6.31
C PHE A 513 -3.10 -21.07 -5.44
N GLY A 514 -4.34 -20.69 -5.78
CA GLY A 514 -5.53 -21.13 -5.07
C GLY A 514 -5.80 -20.39 -3.75
N ARG A 515 -5.07 -19.31 -3.48
CA ARG A 515 -5.29 -18.41 -2.36
C ARG A 515 -5.76 -17.04 -2.85
N ARG A 516 -6.47 -16.30 -2.00
CA ARG A 516 -6.85 -14.91 -2.22
C ARG A 516 -6.17 -13.98 -1.22
N ARG A 517 -6.18 -12.68 -1.52
CA ARG A 517 -5.77 -11.66 -0.57
C ARG A 517 -6.84 -11.47 0.50
N GLY A 518 -6.40 -11.00 1.66
CA GLY A 518 -7.20 -10.76 2.84
C GLY A 518 -6.29 -10.40 4.01
N LEU A 519 -6.87 -9.93 5.10
CA LEU A 519 -6.10 -9.65 6.31
C LEU A 519 -5.63 -10.96 6.95
N PRO A 520 -4.40 -11.01 7.49
CA PRO A 520 -3.81 -12.22 8.06
C PRO A 520 -4.40 -12.61 9.43
N SER A 521 -5.12 -11.70 10.10
CA SER A 521 -5.83 -11.97 11.36
C SER A 521 -7.06 -11.06 11.49
N ASN A 522 -7.85 -11.26 12.55
CA ASN A 522 -9.05 -10.48 12.86
C ASN A 522 -8.79 -9.35 13.87
N GLU A 523 -7.54 -8.94 14.06
CA GLU A 523 -7.13 -7.98 15.11
C GLU A 523 -6.95 -6.54 14.60
N PHE A 524 -7.36 -6.21 13.37
CA PHE A 524 -7.20 -4.89 12.73
C PHE A 524 -8.39 -3.93 12.95
N TYR A 525 -8.99 -3.98 14.15
CA TYR A 525 -10.07 -3.08 14.58
C TYR A 525 -9.55 -1.97 15.49
N LEU A 526 -10.39 -0.99 15.81
CA LEU A 526 -10.08 0.07 16.79
C LEU A 526 -10.05 -0.52 18.21
N LYS A 527 -8.89 -1.00 18.64
CA LYS A 527 -8.67 -1.52 19.99
C LYS A 527 -8.91 -0.43 21.04
N ASP A 528 -9.52 -0.82 22.15
CA ASP A 528 -9.61 0.02 23.34
C ASP A 528 -8.31 -0.03 24.17
N ARG A 529 -8.25 0.74 25.27
CA ARG A 529 -7.07 0.81 26.13
C ARG A 529 -6.63 -0.56 26.64
N GLU A 530 -7.57 -1.38 27.12
CA GLU A 530 -7.25 -2.70 27.70
C GLU A 530 -6.74 -3.66 26.62
N ASP A 531 -7.32 -3.63 25.42
CA ASP A 531 -6.87 -4.42 24.28
C ASP A 531 -5.47 -3.99 23.79
N ILE A 532 -5.16 -2.68 23.79
CA ILE A 532 -3.82 -2.17 23.47
C ILE A 532 -2.80 -2.63 24.53
N GLN A 533 -3.11 -2.49 25.82
CA GLN A 533 -2.24 -2.98 26.89
C GLN A 533 -1.99 -4.49 26.74
N ARG A 534 -3.04 -5.28 26.48
CA ARG A 534 -2.90 -6.72 26.30
C ARG A 534 -2.04 -7.09 25.09
N ALA A 535 -2.18 -6.37 23.98
CA ALA A 535 -1.37 -6.61 22.79
C ALA A 535 0.12 -6.31 23.07
N PHE A 536 0.43 -5.17 23.66
CA PHE A 536 1.81 -4.72 23.86
C PHE A 536 2.43 -5.08 25.21
N LEU A 537 1.90 -6.08 25.92
CA LEU A 537 2.41 -6.52 27.22
C LEU A 537 3.90 -6.88 27.21
N ALA A 538 4.39 -7.41 26.08
CA ALA A 538 5.81 -7.73 25.90
C ALA A 538 6.72 -6.51 25.64
N TYR A 539 6.14 -5.34 25.37
CA TYR A 539 6.81 -4.16 24.85
C TYR A 539 6.39 -2.85 25.56
N PRO A 540 6.41 -2.77 26.91
CA PRO A 540 5.97 -1.58 27.63
C PRO A 540 6.74 -0.31 27.26
N GLN A 541 8.01 -0.44 26.87
CA GLN A 541 8.87 0.67 26.45
C GLN A 541 8.37 1.38 25.16
N ALA A 542 7.50 0.72 24.38
CA ALA A 542 6.97 1.27 23.13
C ALA A 542 5.96 2.42 23.33
N PHE A 543 5.64 2.76 24.58
CA PHE A 543 4.79 3.90 24.95
C PHE A 543 5.59 5.12 25.46
N GLU A 544 6.88 4.97 25.76
CA GLU A 544 7.70 6.02 26.41
C GLU A 544 7.90 7.27 25.53
N ALA A 545 7.90 7.12 24.20
CA ALA A 545 8.16 8.21 23.26
C ALA A 545 6.92 9.06 22.92
N TYR A 546 5.74 8.75 23.46
CA TYR A 546 4.50 9.43 23.07
C TYR A 546 4.41 10.88 23.52
N ASP A 547 4.98 11.23 24.67
CA ASP A 547 5.01 12.60 25.17
C ASP A 547 5.81 13.53 24.25
N GLU A 548 6.90 13.01 23.69
CA GLU A 548 7.67 13.73 22.69
C GLU A 548 6.93 13.77 21.35
N LEU A 549 6.41 12.63 20.90
CA LEU A 549 5.71 12.52 19.62
C LEU A 549 4.56 13.51 19.56
N ILE A 550 3.73 13.57 20.59
CA ILE A 550 2.57 14.46 20.63
C ILE A 550 2.98 15.93 20.63
N GLY A 551 4.09 16.27 21.30
CA GLY A 551 4.65 17.62 21.35
C GLY A 551 5.15 18.15 20.00
N LYS A 552 5.28 17.29 18.98
CA LYS A 552 5.68 17.69 17.62
C LYS A 552 4.52 18.15 16.74
N PHE A 553 3.26 17.93 17.15
CA PHE A 553 2.09 18.26 16.34
C PHE A 553 1.49 19.62 16.69
N GLU A 554 1.24 20.41 15.67
CA GLU A 554 0.49 21.68 15.74
C GLU A 554 -0.87 21.49 15.07
N PRO A 555 -2.01 21.62 15.79
CA PRO A 555 -3.34 21.54 15.17
C PRO A 555 -3.56 22.65 14.13
N TYR A 556 -4.14 22.31 12.98
CA TYR A 556 -4.45 23.26 11.91
C TYR A 556 -5.85 23.02 11.31
N THR A 557 -6.38 24.04 10.64
CA THR A 557 -7.64 23.96 9.89
C THR A 557 -7.39 23.84 8.39
N LEU A 558 -8.26 23.11 7.69
CA LEU A 558 -8.27 23.02 6.23
C LEU A 558 -9.36 23.87 5.59
N LYS A 559 -10.24 24.47 6.40
CA LYS A 559 -11.22 25.42 5.90
C LYS A 559 -10.50 26.71 5.50
N ARG A 560 -10.75 27.20 4.29
CA ARG A 560 -10.17 28.44 3.77
C ARG A 560 -11.24 29.39 3.29
N ASP A 561 -10.90 30.66 3.26
CA ASP A 561 -11.69 31.68 2.59
C ASP A 561 -11.69 31.44 1.08
N VAL A 562 -12.71 31.97 0.41
CA VAL A 562 -12.87 31.83 -1.04
C VAL A 562 -11.70 32.53 -1.75
N LEU A 563 -10.95 31.76 -2.54
CA LEU A 563 -9.90 32.27 -3.42
C LEU A 563 -10.44 32.32 -4.84
N LEU A 564 -10.59 33.52 -5.39
CA LEU A 564 -10.94 33.72 -6.80
C LEU A 564 -9.66 33.95 -7.61
N PRO A 565 -9.56 33.37 -8.82
CA PRO A 565 -8.51 33.74 -9.76
C PRO A 565 -8.54 35.24 -10.04
N LYS A 566 -7.36 35.85 -10.20
CA LYS A 566 -7.27 37.24 -10.67
C LYS A 566 -7.69 37.28 -12.15
N PHE A 567 -8.60 38.18 -12.50
CA PHE A 567 -8.98 38.43 -13.89
C PHE A 567 -8.15 39.58 -14.46
N ASP A 568 -7.59 39.40 -15.65
CA ASP A 568 -6.82 40.45 -16.32
C ASP A 568 -7.77 41.48 -16.95
N ILE A 569 -7.75 42.70 -16.41
CA ILE A 569 -8.55 43.83 -16.90
C ILE A 569 -7.68 44.81 -17.71
N PRO A 570 -8.24 45.50 -18.73
CA PRO A 570 -7.50 46.48 -19.53
C PRO A 570 -6.91 47.61 -18.67
N GLU A 571 -5.75 48.15 -19.09
CA GLU A 571 -4.99 49.15 -18.32
C GLU A 571 -5.82 50.38 -17.94
N GLU A 572 -6.72 50.82 -18.83
CA GLU A 572 -7.60 51.97 -18.59
C GLU A 572 -8.60 51.80 -17.44
N PHE A 573 -8.89 50.56 -17.04
CA PHE A 573 -9.76 50.25 -15.89
C PHE A 573 -8.98 49.92 -14.63
N GLN A 574 -7.66 49.78 -14.68
CA GLN A 574 -6.86 49.44 -13.51
C GLN A 574 -6.82 50.62 -12.53
N HIS A 575 -7.03 50.33 -11.25
CA HIS A 575 -6.97 51.32 -10.19
C HIS A 575 -5.72 51.11 -9.33
N ALA A 576 -4.86 52.12 -9.24
CA ALA A 576 -3.56 51.99 -8.55
C ALA A 576 -3.69 51.57 -7.06
N GLU A 577 -4.77 52.00 -6.39
CA GLU A 577 -5.02 51.63 -4.98
C GLU A 577 -5.33 50.14 -4.79
N ASP A 578 -5.86 49.44 -5.80
CA ASP A 578 -6.18 48.02 -5.68
C ASP A 578 -4.91 47.16 -5.45
N ALA A 579 -3.76 47.61 -5.94
CA ALA A 579 -2.47 46.96 -5.68
C ALA A 579 -1.96 47.18 -4.25
N ILE A 580 -2.49 48.17 -3.53
CA ILE A 580 -2.08 48.54 -2.17
C ILE A 580 -2.97 47.85 -1.13
N ASP A 581 -4.30 47.88 -1.34
CA ASP A 581 -5.27 47.39 -0.36
C ASP A 581 -6.02 46.11 -0.77
N GLY A 582 -5.76 45.58 -1.98
CA GLY A 582 -6.46 44.41 -2.49
C GLY A 582 -7.93 44.68 -2.87
N GLY A 583 -8.31 45.94 -3.04
CA GLY A 583 -9.62 46.35 -3.51
C GLY A 583 -9.94 45.83 -4.91
N LYS A 584 -11.22 45.93 -5.29
CA LYS A 584 -11.73 45.45 -6.59
C LYS A 584 -12.29 46.59 -7.44
N ARG A 585 -11.77 47.82 -7.27
CA ARG A 585 -12.31 49.03 -7.93
C ARG A 585 -12.21 48.90 -9.45
N GLY A 586 -11.08 48.39 -9.95
CA GLY A 586 -10.88 48.20 -11.38
C GLY A 586 -11.77 47.11 -11.98
N GLU A 587 -11.92 45.96 -11.30
CA GLU A 587 -12.84 44.90 -11.73
C GLU A 587 -14.29 45.41 -11.76
N ASN A 588 -14.71 46.18 -10.76
CA ASN A 588 -16.03 46.81 -10.73
C ASN A 588 -16.25 47.80 -11.89
N ALA A 589 -15.26 48.65 -12.17
CA ALA A 589 -15.33 49.62 -13.26
C ALA A 589 -15.42 48.92 -14.63
N TYR A 590 -14.63 47.87 -14.84
CA TYR A 590 -14.65 47.09 -16.07
C TYR A 590 -15.95 46.30 -16.23
N LEU A 591 -16.45 45.66 -15.16
CA LEU A 591 -17.74 44.97 -15.17
C LEU A 591 -18.89 45.92 -15.51
N ARG A 592 -18.89 47.13 -14.92
CA ARG A 592 -19.87 48.17 -15.25
C ARG A 592 -19.79 48.56 -16.72
N HIS A 593 -18.58 48.78 -17.25
CA HIS A 593 -18.39 49.10 -18.66
C HIS A 593 -18.98 48.02 -19.57
N LEU A 594 -18.61 46.76 -19.38
CA LEU A 594 -19.13 45.63 -20.16
C LEU A 594 -20.65 45.48 -20.06
N THR A 595 -21.21 45.75 -18.88
CA THR A 595 -22.65 45.69 -18.63
C THR A 595 -23.40 46.70 -19.49
N TYR A 596 -22.94 47.95 -19.51
CA TYR A 596 -23.58 49.00 -20.31
C TYR A 596 -23.34 48.84 -21.82
N GLU A 597 -22.18 48.35 -22.25
CA GLU A 597 -21.95 47.97 -23.66
C GLU A 597 -22.91 46.84 -24.08
N GLY A 598 -23.06 45.82 -23.23
CA GLY A 598 -23.99 44.72 -23.45
C GLY A 598 -25.45 45.17 -23.46
N ALA A 599 -25.84 46.07 -22.55
CA ALA A 599 -27.18 46.64 -22.49
C ALA A 599 -27.53 47.39 -23.80
N ARG A 600 -26.61 48.19 -24.34
CA ARG A 600 -26.81 48.87 -25.64
C ARG A 600 -26.93 47.91 -26.82
N ALA A 601 -26.37 46.71 -26.72
CA ALA A 601 -26.47 45.69 -27.76
C ALA A 601 -27.75 44.85 -27.65
N LYS A 602 -28.32 44.70 -26.45
CA LYS A 602 -29.47 43.83 -26.17
C LYS A 602 -30.81 44.56 -26.05
N TYR A 603 -30.80 45.82 -25.64
CA TYR A 603 -31.99 46.65 -25.52
C TYR A 603 -31.99 47.73 -26.59
N ASP A 604 -33.15 47.95 -27.23
CA ASP A 604 -33.31 49.02 -28.23
C ASP A 604 -33.10 50.41 -27.61
N GLU A 605 -33.60 50.61 -26.38
CA GLU A 605 -33.41 51.81 -25.57
C GLU A 605 -33.20 51.42 -24.10
N ILE A 606 -32.24 52.06 -23.42
CA ILE A 606 -32.03 51.90 -21.99
C ILE A 606 -32.99 52.84 -21.27
N THR A 607 -34.12 52.30 -20.82
CA THR A 607 -35.12 53.05 -20.04
C THR A 607 -34.64 53.30 -18.60
N PRO A 608 -35.24 54.26 -17.87
CA PRO A 608 -34.90 54.48 -16.46
C PRO A 608 -35.05 53.24 -15.57
N GLU A 609 -36.00 52.36 -15.88
CA GLU A 609 -36.20 51.09 -15.16
C GLU A 609 -35.05 50.11 -15.38
N ILE A 610 -34.54 50.01 -16.62
CA ILE A 610 -33.39 49.17 -16.95
C ILE A 610 -32.13 49.74 -16.30
N GLU A 611 -31.91 51.05 -16.38
CA GLU A 611 -30.76 51.71 -15.76
C GLU A 611 -30.75 51.51 -14.23
N GLU A 612 -31.89 51.73 -13.57
CA GLU A 612 -32.04 51.53 -12.12
C GLU A 612 -31.75 50.07 -11.72
N ARG A 613 -32.25 49.09 -12.49
CA ARG A 613 -32.00 47.67 -12.25
C ARG A 613 -30.52 47.32 -12.41
N LEU A 614 -29.87 47.77 -13.48
CA LEU A 614 -28.46 47.49 -13.74
C LEU A 614 -27.54 48.11 -12.67
N ASP A 615 -27.77 49.37 -12.29
CA ASP A 615 -26.97 50.04 -11.27
C ASP A 615 -27.20 49.42 -9.87
N PHE A 616 -28.43 49.01 -9.54
CA PHE A 616 -28.71 48.26 -8.31
C PHE A 616 -27.92 46.95 -8.25
N GLU A 617 -28.00 46.12 -9.30
CA GLU A 617 -27.29 44.84 -9.36
C GLU A 617 -25.76 45.02 -9.28
N LEU A 618 -25.20 45.98 -10.04
CA LEU A 618 -23.78 46.29 -10.01
C LEU A 618 -23.30 46.73 -8.62
N GLN A 619 -24.10 47.55 -7.92
CA GLN A 619 -23.77 47.97 -6.56
C GLN A 619 -23.76 46.78 -5.59
N VAL A 620 -24.72 45.86 -5.72
CA VAL A 620 -24.78 44.67 -4.88
C VAL A 620 -23.59 43.72 -5.18
N ILE A 621 -23.22 43.55 -6.45
CA ILE A 621 -22.05 42.75 -6.86
C ILE A 621 -20.75 43.37 -6.30
N ALA A 622 -20.63 44.69 -6.34
CA ALA A 622 -19.49 45.41 -5.78
C ALA A 622 -19.41 45.23 -4.26
N ASN A 623 -20.53 45.36 -3.54
CA ASN A 623 -20.61 45.21 -2.08
C ASN A 623 -20.32 43.79 -1.61
N THR A 624 -20.72 42.79 -2.40
CA THR A 624 -20.45 41.37 -2.09
C THR A 624 -19.05 40.93 -2.47
N GLY A 625 -18.33 41.74 -3.27
CA GLY A 625 -16.94 41.49 -3.62
C GLY A 625 -16.75 40.42 -4.69
N TYR A 626 -17.74 40.19 -5.56
CA TYR A 626 -17.67 39.17 -6.63
C TYR A 626 -17.55 39.70 -8.08
N PRO A 627 -17.04 40.90 -8.39
CA PRO A 627 -16.97 41.37 -9.77
C PRO A 627 -16.05 40.50 -10.65
N GLY A 628 -14.87 40.12 -10.15
CA GLY A 628 -13.96 39.20 -10.84
C GLY A 628 -14.59 37.84 -11.17
N TYR A 629 -15.51 37.34 -10.33
CA TYR A 629 -16.23 36.10 -10.63
C TYR A 629 -17.14 36.26 -11.85
N PHE A 630 -17.89 37.36 -11.96
CA PHE A 630 -18.70 37.65 -13.16
C PHE A 630 -17.83 37.83 -14.41
N LEU A 631 -16.67 38.49 -14.29
CA LEU A 631 -15.74 38.68 -15.40
C LEU A 631 -15.17 37.34 -15.92
N ILE A 632 -14.70 36.48 -15.01
CA ILE A 632 -14.28 35.12 -15.35
C ILE A 632 -15.43 34.39 -16.06
N VAL A 633 -16.65 34.56 -15.54
CA VAL A 633 -17.80 33.81 -16.02
C VAL A 633 -18.25 34.24 -17.42
N GLN A 634 -18.34 35.54 -17.63
CA GLN A 634 -18.61 36.11 -18.93
C GLN A 634 -17.57 35.70 -19.98
N ASP A 635 -16.31 35.66 -19.59
CA ASP A 635 -15.20 35.41 -20.49
C ASP A 635 -15.22 33.99 -21.06
N PHE A 636 -15.49 32.97 -20.22
CA PHE A 636 -15.68 31.62 -20.75
C PHE A 636 -16.91 31.53 -21.68
N CYS A 637 -18.00 32.25 -21.37
CA CYS A 637 -19.22 32.21 -22.16
C CYS A 637 -18.98 32.78 -23.56
N ASN A 638 -18.28 33.91 -23.61
CA ASN A 638 -17.98 34.58 -24.86
C ASN A 638 -16.95 33.83 -25.68
N GLU A 639 -15.92 33.26 -25.04
CA GLU A 639 -14.94 32.46 -25.77
C GLU A 639 -15.55 31.15 -26.30
N ALA A 640 -16.41 30.48 -25.52
CA ALA A 640 -17.15 29.31 -25.98
C ALA A 640 -17.92 29.63 -27.28
N ARG A 641 -18.65 30.76 -27.32
CA ARG A 641 -19.37 31.20 -28.52
C ARG A 641 -18.43 31.47 -29.70
N LYS A 642 -17.27 32.11 -29.49
CA LYS A 642 -16.26 32.32 -30.55
C LYS A 642 -15.71 31.01 -31.11
N MET A 643 -15.56 29.99 -30.26
CA MET A 643 -15.15 28.64 -30.66
C MET A 643 -16.27 27.84 -31.37
N GLY A 644 -17.46 28.42 -31.53
CA GLY A 644 -18.62 27.74 -32.10
C GLY A 644 -19.24 26.71 -31.15
N VAL A 645 -19.02 26.84 -29.84
CA VAL A 645 -19.68 26.04 -28.80
C VAL A 645 -20.99 26.74 -28.43
N SER A 646 -22.08 25.98 -28.42
CA SER A 646 -23.39 26.47 -28.00
C SER A 646 -23.41 26.62 -26.49
N VAL A 647 -23.82 27.80 -26.02
CA VAL A 647 -23.97 28.11 -24.60
C VAL A 647 -25.47 28.18 -24.31
N GLY A 648 -25.92 27.46 -23.28
CA GLY A 648 -27.30 27.45 -22.85
C GLY A 648 -27.80 28.84 -22.43
N PRO A 649 -29.12 29.04 -22.32
CA PRO A 649 -29.70 30.33 -21.97
C PRO A 649 -29.42 30.75 -20.51
N GLY A 650 -28.82 29.88 -19.70
CA GLY A 650 -28.59 30.03 -18.26
C GLY A 650 -29.54 29.13 -17.46
N ARG A 651 -29.06 28.60 -16.34
CA ARG A 651 -29.82 27.75 -15.42
C ARG A 651 -29.72 28.26 -13.98
N GLY A 652 -30.64 27.79 -13.13
CA GLY A 652 -30.67 28.17 -11.73
C GLY A 652 -31.03 29.65 -11.53
N SER A 653 -30.52 30.24 -10.44
CA SER A 653 -30.85 31.62 -10.08
C SER A 653 -30.11 32.66 -10.91
N ALA A 654 -28.99 32.32 -11.56
CA ALA A 654 -28.20 33.25 -12.38
C ALA A 654 -29.02 33.94 -13.50
N ALA A 655 -30.07 33.30 -14.00
CA ALA A 655 -31.00 33.87 -14.99
C ALA A 655 -31.77 35.11 -14.49
N GLY A 656 -31.82 35.36 -13.17
CA GLY A 656 -32.48 36.54 -12.60
C GLY A 656 -31.66 37.82 -12.60
N SER A 657 -30.41 37.80 -13.08
CA SER A 657 -29.52 38.96 -13.12
C SER A 657 -29.50 39.64 -14.49
N ALA A 658 -29.88 40.92 -14.51
CA ALA A 658 -29.79 41.78 -15.70
C ALA A 658 -28.33 42.04 -16.09
N VAL A 659 -27.43 42.13 -15.11
CA VAL A 659 -25.97 42.20 -15.36
C VAL A 659 -25.49 40.95 -16.09
N ALA A 660 -25.84 39.75 -15.59
CA ALA A 660 -25.48 38.48 -16.22
C ALA A 660 -26.04 38.35 -17.65
N TYR A 661 -27.27 38.83 -17.88
CA TYR A 661 -27.86 38.89 -19.21
C TYR A 661 -27.06 39.83 -20.12
N CYS A 662 -26.80 41.08 -19.72
CA CYS A 662 -26.13 42.07 -20.55
C CYS A 662 -24.73 41.63 -20.98
N ILE A 663 -23.95 41.06 -20.07
CA ILE A 663 -22.58 40.62 -20.37
C ILE A 663 -22.51 39.23 -21.02
N GLY A 664 -23.66 38.60 -21.28
CA GLY A 664 -23.74 37.34 -22.02
C GLY A 664 -23.42 36.09 -21.21
N ILE A 665 -23.52 36.14 -19.88
CA ILE A 665 -23.53 34.93 -19.05
C ILE A 665 -24.82 34.15 -19.30
N THR A 666 -25.95 34.86 -19.29
CA THR A 666 -27.28 34.31 -19.59
C THR A 666 -27.84 34.90 -20.88
N ASN A 667 -28.88 34.26 -21.41
CA ASN A 667 -29.55 34.68 -22.63
C ASN A 667 -31.08 34.86 -22.45
N VAL A 668 -31.54 34.95 -21.20
CA VAL A 668 -32.93 35.25 -20.82
C VAL A 668 -32.96 36.66 -20.24
N ASP A 669 -33.85 37.51 -20.74
CA ASP A 669 -34.04 38.87 -20.24
C ASP A 669 -34.83 38.85 -18.92
N PRO A 670 -34.20 39.13 -17.77
CA PRO A 670 -34.87 39.03 -16.48
C PRO A 670 -35.90 40.13 -16.26
N ILE A 671 -35.79 41.28 -16.94
CA ILE A 671 -36.74 42.39 -16.79
C ILE A 671 -38.03 42.04 -17.53
N ALA A 672 -37.93 41.55 -18.76
CA ALA A 672 -39.10 41.14 -19.54
C ALA A 672 -39.92 40.00 -18.90
N TYR A 673 -39.26 39.10 -18.15
CA TYR A 673 -39.89 37.95 -17.50
C TYR A 673 -40.09 38.11 -15.99
N ASP A 674 -39.86 39.29 -15.43
CA ASP A 674 -40.00 39.60 -13.99
C ASP A 674 -39.24 38.61 -13.09
N LEU A 675 -37.99 38.31 -13.45
CA LEU A 675 -37.10 37.44 -12.69
C LEU A 675 -36.38 38.24 -11.59
N LEU A 676 -36.35 37.69 -10.38
CA LEU A 676 -35.82 38.35 -9.19
C LEU A 676 -34.30 38.16 -9.04
N PHE A 677 -33.56 39.27 -8.92
CA PHE A 677 -32.11 39.26 -8.70
C PHE A 677 -31.73 38.80 -7.29
N GLU A 678 -32.53 39.12 -6.29
CA GLU A 678 -32.27 38.83 -4.87
C GLU A 678 -32.29 37.33 -4.58
N ARG A 679 -32.96 36.54 -5.45
CA ARG A 679 -32.92 35.08 -5.41
C ARG A 679 -31.55 34.54 -5.83
N PHE A 680 -30.83 35.28 -6.67
CA PHE A 680 -29.48 34.95 -7.09
C PHE A 680 -28.45 35.44 -6.09
N LEU A 681 -28.52 36.72 -5.74
CA LEU A 681 -27.54 37.35 -4.87
C LEU A 681 -28.26 38.25 -3.86
N ASN A 682 -28.28 37.80 -2.61
CA ASN A 682 -29.00 38.48 -1.54
C ASN A 682 -28.12 39.56 -0.90
N PRO A 683 -28.54 40.84 -0.88
CA PRO A 683 -27.76 41.93 -0.29
C PRO A 683 -27.59 41.83 1.24
N GLU A 684 -28.49 41.15 1.94
CA GLU A 684 -28.44 40.97 3.41
C GLU A 684 -27.57 39.77 3.83
N ARG A 685 -27.28 38.85 2.89
CA ARG A 685 -26.50 37.65 3.15
C ARG A 685 -25.40 37.49 2.10
N ILE A 686 -24.20 37.94 2.43
CA ILE A 686 -23.02 37.77 1.59
C ILE A 686 -22.65 36.28 1.55
N SER A 687 -22.98 35.62 0.46
CA SER A 687 -22.54 34.26 0.13
C SER A 687 -22.04 34.22 -1.31
N MET A 688 -21.08 33.34 -1.60
CA MET A 688 -20.60 33.15 -2.97
C MET A 688 -21.76 32.69 -3.87
N PRO A 689 -22.04 33.40 -4.98
CA PRO A 689 -23.07 32.99 -5.92
C PRO A 689 -22.59 31.77 -6.72
N ASP A 690 -23.53 30.89 -7.09
CA ASP A 690 -23.25 29.71 -7.90
C ASP A 690 -23.79 29.94 -9.33
N ILE A 691 -22.88 30.04 -10.31
CA ILE A 691 -23.22 30.24 -11.72
C ILE A 691 -22.89 28.96 -12.50
N ASP A 692 -23.92 28.13 -12.67
CA ASP A 692 -23.89 26.95 -13.53
C ASP A 692 -24.14 27.30 -14.99
N ILE A 693 -23.37 26.69 -15.90
CA ILE A 693 -23.45 26.99 -17.33
C ILE A 693 -23.53 25.69 -18.11
N ASP A 694 -24.50 25.65 -19.01
CA ASP A 694 -24.71 24.52 -19.90
C ASP A 694 -23.97 24.77 -21.22
N PHE A 695 -23.16 23.80 -21.64
CA PHE A 695 -22.52 23.77 -22.95
C PHE A 695 -23.04 22.56 -23.73
N ASP A 696 -22.97 22.60 -25.06
CA ASP A 696 -23.16 21.37 -25.84
C ASP A 696 -22.08 20.33 -25.50
N ASP A 697 -22.45 19.05 -25.57
CA ASP A 697 -21.62 17.93 -25.10
C ASP A 697 -20.30 17.82 -25.88
N GLU A 698 -20.33 18.03 -27.20
CA GLU A 698 -19.13 17.99 -28.06
C GLU A 698 -18.19 19.19 -27.82
N GLY A 699 -18.74 20.34 -27.48
CA GLY A 699 -18.01 21.59 -27.26
C GLY A 699 -17.41 21.73 -25.86
N ARG A 700 -17.97 21.04 -24.85
CA ARG A 700 -17.57 21.15 -23.44
C ARG A 700 -16.07 20.92 -23.22
N ASP A 701 -15.50 19.89 -23.84
CA ASP A 701 -14.08 19.55 -23.67
C ASP A 701 -13.15 20.65 -24.23
N ARG A 702 -13.57 21.34 -25.30
CA ARG A 702 -12.82 22.48 -25.86
C ARG A 702 -12.78 23.65 -24.90
N VAL A 703 -13.90 23.94 -24.24
CA VAL A 703 -13.99 24.98 -23.21
C VAL A 703 -13.09 24.63 -22.02
N ILE A 704 -13.15 23.39 -21.52
CA ILE A 704 -12.27 22.93 -20.42
C ILE A 704 -10.80 23.10 -20.79
N LYS A 705 -10.40 22.68 -22.00
CA LYS A 705 -9.02 22.82 -22.47
C LYS A 705 -8.59 24.29 -22.52
N TRP A 706 -9.44 25.17 -23.01
CA TRP A 706 -9.16 26.61 -23.02
C TRP A 706 -9.00 27.18 -21.60
N VAL A 707 -9.84 26.78 -20.64
CA VAL A 707 -9.71 27.20 -19.23
C VAL A 707 -8.35 26.74 -18.66
N VAL A 708 -7.93 25.51 -18.96
CA VAL A 708 -6.63 24.96 -18.55
C VAL A 708 -5.47 25.76 -19.15
N GLU A 709 -5.57 26.14 -20.43
CA GLU A 709 -4.55 26.95 -21.12
C GLU A 709 -4.49 28.39 -20.57
N LYS A 710 -5.65 29.00 -20.30
CA LYS A 710 -5.74 30.39 -19.81
C LYS A 710 -5.31 30.55 -18.35
N TYR A 711 -5.81 29.69 -17.45
CA TYR A 711 -5.56 29.81 -16.01
C TYR A 711 -4.40 28.94 -15.52
N GLY A 712 -3.85 28.10 -16.41
CA GLY A 712 -2.67 27.27 -16.15
C GLY A 712 -3.02 25.88 -15.63
N LYS A 713 -2.30 24.88 -16.13
CA LYS A 713 -2.50 23.45 -15.82
C LYS A 713 -2.38 23.10 -14.33
N THR A 714 -1.65 23.89 -13.55
CA THR A 714 -1.50 23.67 -12.10
C THR A 714 -2.63 24.23 -11.26
N ASN A 715 -3.50 25.07 -11.85
CA ASN A 715 -4.55 25.80 -11.14
C ASN A 715 -5.97 25.32 -11.51
N VAL A 716 -6.09 24.41 -12.49
CA VAL A 716 -7.38 23.92 -13.00
C VAL A 716 -7.45 22.40 -12.86
N ALA A 717 -8.47 21.92 -12.17
CA ALA A 717 -8.79 20.50 -12.02
C ALA A 717 -10.31 20.30 -11.99
N GLN A 718 -10.77 19.11 -12.36
CA GLN A 718 -12.17 18.73 -12.14
C GLN A 718 -12.39 18.31 -10.68
N ILE A 719 -13.58 18.59 -10.17
CA ILE A 719 -13.97 18.18 -8.82
C ILE A 719 -14.24 16.67 -8.81
N ILE A 720 -13.66 15.98 -7.83
CA ILE A 720 -13.87 14.54 -7.63
C ILE A 720 -15.29 14.25 -7.13
N THR A 721 -15.88 13.16 -7.62
CA THR A 721 -17.15 12.62 -7.13
C THR A 721 -16.92 11.25 -6.52
N TYR A 722 -17.33 11.07 -5.26
CA TYR A 722 -17.27 9.77 -4.57
C TYR A 722 -18.59 9.03 -4.75
N SER A 723 -18.58 7.94 -5.52
CA SER A 723 -19.74 7.07 -5.67
C SER A 723 -19.92 6.21 -4.43
N VAL A 724 -21.09 6.28 -3.80
CA VAL A 724 -21.48 5.37 -2.72
C VAL A 724 -22.14 4.14 -3.34
N LEU A 725 -21.80 2.95 -2.84
CA LEU A 725 -22.33 1.69 -3.33
C LEU A 725 -23.84 1.62 -3.02
N GLY A 726 -24.68 1.67 -4.05
CA GLY A 726 -26.14 1.65 -3.90
C GLY A 726 -26.67 0.29 -3.45
N GLY A 727 -27.77 0.26 -2.69
CA GLY A 727 -28.28 -0.98 -2.06
C GLY A 727 -28.53 -2.16 -3.02
N ASN A 728 -29.00 -1.90 -4.24
CA ASN A 728 -29.20 -2.95 -5.25
C ASN A 728 -27.88 -3.57 -5.74
N LEU A 729 -26.83 -2.75 -5.86
CA LEU A 729 -25.51 -3.24 -6.27
C LEU A 729 -24.89 -4.05 -5.11
N GLN A 730 -25.07 -3.59 -3.87
CA GLN A 730 -24.58 -4.27 -2.68
C GLN A 730 -25.11 -5.71 -2.55
N LEU A 731 -26.41 -5.92 -2.77
CA LEU A 731 -27.02 -7.25 -2.72
C LEU A 731 -26.45 -8.18 -3.79
N LYS A 732 -26.32 -7.70 -5.04
CA LYS A 732 -25.74 -8.51 -6.12
C LYS A 732 -24.29 -8.89 -5.85
N THR A 733 -23.48 -7.94 -5.39
CA THR A 733 -22.06 -8.20 -5.11
C THR A 733 -21.88 -9.15 -3.93
N GLN A 734 -22.77 -9.11 -2.93
CA GLN A 734 -22.78 -10.08 -1.83
C GLN A 734 -23.19 -11.49 -2.27
N GLU A 735 -24.10 -11.63 -3.25
CA GLU A 735 -24.47 -12.94 -3.80
C GLU A 735 -23.35 -13.55 -4.68
N GLU A 736 -22.52 -12.71 -5.29
CA GLU A 736 -21.42 -13.13 -6.17
C GLU A 736 -20.12 -13.52 -5.43
N CYS A 737 -19.86 -12.91 -4.27
CA CYS A 737 -18.71 -13.20 -3.40
C CYS A 737 -18.92 -14.46 -2.54
#